data_AF-A0A452S7A8-F1
#
_entry.id   AF-A0A452S7A8-F1
#
_cell.length_a   1.000
_cell.length_b   1.000
_cell.length_c   1.000
_cell.angle_alpha   90.00
_cell.angle_beta   90.00
_cell.angle_gamma   90.00
#
_symmetry.space_group_name_H-M   'P 1'
#
loop_
_entity.id
_entity.type
_entity.pdbx_description
1 polymer ?
#
loop_
_entity_poly.entity_id
_entity_poly.type
_entity_poly.pdbx_seq_one_letter_code
_entity_poly.pdbx_strand_id
1 'polypeptide(L)'
;MPITVLIEKNIIVLASVQMVCIQGKSSEGPVSAVASCSGILLAFVSPRLEIATLNRADSDLEACRTQISRDIIALLLKNLASSGHLSPQVERRMGAVFKKQFLWLEKEIQEEYDRKMVALTAECDLETRKKTESQYQREMAAMEEAEELLKRVSERSAMECSSLLRTLHGLEQVHLRRSLALQQEEDFAKAHRQLAIFQRHELHNIFFTQIKSAIFQGELKAEAAKMLLQDYADIQEKLEELMDFFQASRRYHLSKRFGHREYLVQNMQSSETRVQGLLSAAEAQLTLFIQKHERAGYLDEEQMETLLERVQTEVFSIKQKLDNDLKQEKKKLHQKLILKRRREMLQKHKEQRKEQLSLGEALRAAEDASQYLGQWGSLLAEHSAALEELQERLDQAALEELRALTLSLSEKATEELRRLQNSGMTQELLKRGVPWLFLQQILEEHSRELAARAQQLEGEERDRDQEGVQSVRQRLKDDALEASTEEQAELRRWEHLIFAKLCSSAFSLSEEELLGMRQEVHGCFAQMDRSLALPKIRARVLLQQFQTAWREAELLRLDQALAAPELPQPKARKPRSKSKSKVDLLRKSIEDKIQLFEEQAPEDLVEKVRGELLRERVQQLEAQEAHFVESLVSLQFQKVAGMAKTLWAYTALLSVQDLLLEELSESETLTKLACEQILGSHSPVSELQELERKLEDKLAHQETAQLQRALATRQQWAGDGPGLLGEPEDSGSERQISAVLQQALSQGRKLLERQQQSWREERDHNVVLEDLLENVEFDTFAALYSQELRLASYLSRLAMVPGGTLRRLLSVALPTASQSELLAALDPGSQKHPEHTVENDGGGEQADLGRRRKHQGWWQALESRLRGELISRGLEKMLWARERKESILKKTCPPLRERVVMPGKGSWPHLSLESIGEPAAVPIVGAETIDLLHTGEKLFIFRNPKEPEISLHAPPRRKKKNFLNAKKATWALGMD
;
A
#
# COMPACT_ATOMS: atom_id res chain seq x y z
N MET A 1 -24.29 14.15 12.17
CA MET A 1 -24.69 13.30 13.33
C MET A 1 -24.44 11.78 13.19
N PRO A 2 -23.58 11.25 12.29
CA PRO A 2 -23.10 9.86 12.41
C PRO A 2 -21.67 9.73 13.01
N ILE A 3 -20.89 10.83 13.04
CA ILE A 3 -19.55 10.90 13.67
C ILE A 3 -19.60 10.58 15.19
N THR A 4 -20.75 10.80 15.82
CA THR A 4 -20.98 10.50 17.24
C THR A 4 -20.90 9.00 17.54
N VAL A 5 -21.35 8.14 16.62
CA VAL A 5 -21.45 6.68 16.86
C VAL A 5 -20.12 5.96 16.59
N LEU A 6 -19.31 6.40 15.62
CA LEU A 6 -17.96 5.86 15.43
C LEU A 6 -17.01 6.27 16.56
N ILE A 7 -17.14 7.49 17.08
CA ILE A 7 -16.28 7.99 18.15
C ILE A 7 -16.69 7.44 19.53
N GLU A 8 -17.98 7.25 19.80
CA GLU A 8 -18.43 6.55 21.02
C GLU A 8 -18.02 5.07 21.00
N LYS A 9 -18.08 4.40 19.83
CA LYS A 9 -17.46 3.08 19.64
C LYS A 9 -15.93 3.14 19.81
N ASN A 10 -15.23 4.20 19.39
CA ASN A 10 -13.78 4.36 19.60
C ASN A 10 -13.38 4.57 21.08
N ILE A 11 -14.28 5.04 21.93
CA ILE A 11 -14.08 5.12 23.39
C ILE A 11 -14.37 3.77 24.06
N ILE A 12 -15.35 3.02 23.56
CA ILE A 12 -15.69 1.67 24.04
C ILE A 12 -14.62 0.65 23.58
N VAL A 13 -14.09 0.76 22.36
CA VAL A 13 -12.99 -0.09 21.84
C VAL A 13 -11.66 0.21 22.54
N LEU A 14 -11.41 1.47 22.95
CA LEU A 14 -10.31 1.80 23.87
C LEU A 14 -10.43 1.07 25.21
N ALA A 15 -11.65 0.86 25.71
CA ALA A 15 -11.91 0.08 26.91
C ALA A 15 -11.82 -1.43 26.64
N SER A 16 -12.26 -1.90 25.48
CA SER A 16 -12.23 -3.32 25.09
C SER A 16 -10.83 -3.83 24.76
N VAL A 17 -9.97 -3.05 24.08
CA VAL A 17 -8.59 -3.46 23.77
C VAL A 17 -7.69 -3.39 25.02
N GLN A 18 -7.93 -2.43 25.92
CA GLN A 18 -7.33 -2.46 27.26
C GLN A 18 -7.84 -3.65 28.09
N MET A 19 -9.11 -4.05 27.97
CA MET A 19 -9.68 -5.23 28.65
C MET A 19 -9.20 -6.56 28.06
N VAL A 20 -9.07 -6.71 26.74
CA VAL A 20 -8.60 -7.95 26.09
C VAL A 20 -7.13 -8.23 26.40
N CYS A 21 -6.28 -7.19 26.47
CA CYS A 21 -4.90 -7.34 26.94
C CYS A 21 -4.79 -7.73 28.43
N ILE A 22 -5.85 -7.52 29.22
CA ILE A 22 -5.91 -7.88 30.65
C ILE A 22 -6.62 -9.23 30.85
N GLN A 23 -7.62 -9.58 30.03
CA GLN A 23 -8.40 -10.83 30.15
C GLN A 23 -7.73 -12.04 29.48
N GLY A 24 -6.85 -11.85 28.49
CA GLY A 24 -6.02 -12.93 27.94
C GLY A 24 -4.99 -13.54 28.91
N LYS A 25 -4.92 -13.05 30.16
CA LYS A 25 -4.07 -13.58 31.23
C LYS A 25 -4.82 -14.37 32.31
N SER A 26 -6.12 -14.63 32.16
CA SER A 26 -6.92 -15.28 33.22
C SER A 26 -7.21 -16.78 33.02
N SER A 27 -6.56 -17.46 32.08
CA SER A 27 -6.75 -18.92 31.88
C SER A 27 -5.49 -19.78 32.07
N GLU A 28 -4.40 -19.24 32.58
CA GLU A 28 -3.19 -20.03 32.90
C GLU A 28 -3.06 -20.18 34.43
N GLY A 29 -3.03 -21.45 34.89
CA GLY A 29 -2.76 -21.82 36.28
C GLY A 29 -1.33 -21.47 36.73
N PRO A 30 -1.01 -21.65 38.04
CA PRO A 30 0.00 -20.85 38.71
C PRO A 30 1.41 -21.36 38.41
N VAL A 31 2.13 -20.67 37.54
CA VAL A 31 3.60 -20.78 37.46
C VAL A 31 4.18 -19.37 37.60
N SER A 32 4.73 -19.12 38.79
CA SER A 32 5.54 -17.97 39.22
C SER A 32 5.24 -16.61 38.59
N ALA A 33 4.15 -15.98 39.04
CA ALA A 33 3.95 -14.54 38.88
C ALA A 33 4.89 -13.77 39.82
N VAL A 34 6.15 -13.58 39.42
CA VAL A 34 6.98 -12.50 39.99
C VAL A 34 6.48 -11.19 39.37
N ALA A 35 5.47 -10.61 40.02
CA ALA A 35 4.99 -9.26 39.74
C ALA A 35 6.07 -8.25 40.16
N SER A 36 7.04 -8.03 39.27
CA SER A 36 8.04 -6.96 39.36
C SER A 36 7.46 -5.62 38.89
N CYS A 37 7.99 -4.55 39.47
CA CYS A 37 7.68 -3.14 39.28
C CYS A 37 7.60 -2.64 37.83
N SER A 38 8.15 -3.40 36.88
CA SER A 38 8.18 -3.07 35.46
C SER A 38 6.79 -3.07 34.78
N GLY A 39 5.74 -3.64 35.39
CA GLY A 39 4.42 -3.83 34.75
C GLY A 39 3.64 -2.55 34.39
N ILE A 40 3.88 -1.41 35.05
CA ILE A 40 3.14 -0.18 34.78
C ILE A 40 3.63 0.51 33.50
N LEU A 41 4.95 0.63 33.32
CA LEU A 41 5.55 1.22 32.12
C LEU A 41 5.76 0.19 30.99
N LEU A 42 5.99 -1.11 31.28
CA LEU A 42 5.96 -2.18 30.25
C LEU A 42 4.60 -2.28 29.55
N ALA A 43 3.49 -2.00 30.25
CA ALA A 43 2.18 -1.94 29.61
C ALA A 43 2.07 -0.76 28.62
N PHE A 44 2.84 0.32 28.83
CA PHE A 44 2.89 1.51 27.98
C PHE A 44 4.00 1.50 26.90
N VAL A 45 4.93 0.55 26.98
CA VAL A 45 6.06 0.33 26.03
C VAL A 45 5.96 -1.03 25.32
N SER A 46 4.88 -1.78 25.58
CA SER A 46 4.65 -3.05 24.90
C SER A 46 4.66 -2.87 23.38
N PRO A 47 5.40 -3.71 22.62
CA PRO A 47 5.39 -3.69 21.16
C PRO A 47 3.99 -3.75 20.56
N ARG A 48 3.03 -4.41 21.24
CA ARG A 48 1.61 -4.47 20.82
C ARG A 48 0.89 -3.13 20.96
N LEU A 49 1.22 -2.33 21.98
CA LEU A 49 0.64 -1.01 22.15
C LEU A 49 1.18 -0.02 21.11
N GLU A 50 2.46 -0.13 20.75
CA GLU A 50 3.04 0.66 19.65
C GLU A 50 2.24 0.44 18.36
N ILE A 51 2.05 -0.82 17.96
CA ILE A 51 1.29 -1.16 16.75
C ILE A 51 -0.16 -0.68 16.82
N ALA A 52 -0.86 -0.91 17.93
CA ALA A 52 -2.23 -0.43 18.10
C ALA A 52 -2.33 1.10 17.99
N THR A 53 -1.31 1.82 18.46
CA THR A 53 -1.28 3.28 18.35
C THR A 53 -0.96 3.76 16.93
N LEU A 54 -0.09 3.04 16.21
CA LEU A 54 0.19 3.32 14.80
C LEU A 54 -1.03 3.07 13.93
N ASN A 55 -1.72 1.93 14.09
CA ASN A 55 -2.96 1.62 13.37
C ASN A 55 -4.05 2.68 13.60
N ARG A 56 -4.15 3.17 14.84
CA ARG A 56 -5.06 4.26 15.17
C ARG A 56 -4.67 5.56 14.49
N ALA A 57 -3.38 5.90 14.50
CA ALA A 57 -2.89 7.10 13.83
C ALA A 57 -3.14 7.05 12.32
N ASP A 58 -2.93 5.89 11.67
CA ASP A 58 -3.30 5.68 10.27
C ASP A 58 -4.80 5.91 10.05
N SER A 59 -5.67 5.34 10.91
CA SER A 59 -7.13 5.51 10.83
C SER A 59 -7.57 6.97 11.00
N ASP A 60 -6.96 7.70 11.95
CA ASP A 60 -7.24 9.11 12.21
C ASP A 60 -6.80 9.99 11.01
N LEU A 61 -5.67 9.65 10.37
CA LEU A 61 -5.19 10.31 9.15
C LEU A 61 -6.12 10.06 7.95
N GLU A 62 -6.63 8.83 7.77
CA GLU A 62 -7.62 8.54 6.72
C GLU A 62 -8.95 9.29 6.92
N ALA A 63 -9.40 9.39 8.17
CA ALA A 63 -10.58 10.16 8.51
C ALA A 63 -10.39 11.66 8.20
N CYS A 64 -9.21 12.21 8.51
CA CYS A 64 -8.86 13.58 8.17
C CYS A 64 -8.80 13.78 6.64
N ARG A 65 -8.11 12.92 5.90
CA ARG A 65 -8.05 12.97 4.43
C ARG A 65 -9.45 12.99 3.83
N THR A 66 -10.29 12.04 4.22
CA THR A 66 -11.67 11.93 3.73
C THR A 66 -12.49 13.17 4.03
N GLN A 67 -12.36 13.75 5.23
CA GLN A 67 -13.06 14.97 5.61
C GLN A 67 -12.62 16.15 4.74
N ILE A 68 -11.30 16.34 4.58
CA ILE A 68 -10.75 17.42 3.76
C ILE A 68 -11.17 17.28 2.29
N SER A 69 -11.13 16.07 1.71
CA SER A 69 -11.58 15.83 0.33
C SER A 69 -13.06 16.18 0.15
N ARG A 70 -13.93 15.87 1.11
CA ARG A 70 -15.36 16.23 1.06
C ARG A 70 -15.56 17.74 1.14
N ASP A 71 -14.81 18.41 2.00
CA ASP A 71 -14.89 19.86 2.18
C ASP A 71 -14.38 20.59 0.93
N ILE A 72 -13.31 20.09 0.29
CA ILE A 72 -12.83 20.57 -1.00
C ILE A 72 -13.90 20.43 -2.08
N ILE A 73 -14.54 19.26 -2.20
CA ILE A 73 -15.60 19.04 -3.20
C ILE A 73 -16.75 20.04 -2.98
N ALA A 74 -17.15 20.26 -1.73
CA ALA A 74 -18.18 21.26 -1.41
C ALA A 74 -17.75 22.68 -1.79
N LEU A 75 -16.49 23.04 -1.53
CA LEU A 75 -15.94 24.36 -1.84
C LEU A 75 -15.85 24.61 -3.34
N LEU A 76 -15.38 23.63 -4.12
CA LEU A 76 -15.30 23.74 -5.58
C LEU A 76 -16.69 23.93 -6.23
N LEU A 77 -17.70 23.22 -5.74
CA LEU A 77 -19.09 23.41 -6.21
C LEU A 77 -19.63 24.80 -5.88
N LYS A 78 -19.34 25.30 -4.68
CA LYS A 78 -19.71 26.66 -4.25
C LYS A 78 -19.02 27.72 -5.11
N ASN A 79 -17.75 27.53 -5.44
CA ASN A 79 -16.98 28.45 -6.29
C ASN A 79 -17.55 28.53 -7.71
N LEU A 80 -17.92 27.38 -8.30
CA LEU A 80 -18.64 27.33 -9.59
C LEU A 80 -20.00 28.03 -9.56
N ALA A 81 -20.73 27.90 -8.45
CA ALA A 81 -22.00 28.60 -8.29
C ALA A 81 -21.79 30.12 -8.17
N SER A 82 -20.76 30.54 -7.44
CA SER A 82 -20.39 31.96 -7.28
C SER A 82 -19.92 32.59 -8.59
N SER A 83 -19.24 31.82 -9.45
CA SER A 83 -18.80 32.27 -10.78
C SER A 83 -19.92 32.22 -11.84
N GLY A 84 -21.12 31.79 -11.48
CA GLY A 84 -22.28 31.71 -12.38
C GLY A 84 -22.26 30.54 -13.36
N HIS A 85 -21.35 29.59 -13.21
CA HIS A 85 -21.29 28.38 -14.04
C HIS A 85 -22.25 27.27 -13.58
N LEU A 86 -22.74 27.37 -12.34
CA LEU A 86 -23.71 26.45 -11.74
C LEU A 86 -24.86 27.24 -11.09
N SER A 87 -26.11 26.79 -11.22
CA SER A 87 -27.20 27.45 -10.50
C SER A 87 -27.17 27.09 -9.00
N PRO A 88 -27.55 28.01 -8.08
CA PRO A 88 -27.59 27.72 -6.64
C PRO A 88 -28.57 26.60 -6.25
N GLN A 89 -29.53 26.27 -7.11
CA GLN A 89 -30.45 25.13 -6.90
C GLN A 89 -29.77 23.81 -7.26
N VAL A 90 -29.04 23.79 -8.39
CA VAL A 90 -28.24 22.64 -8.83
C VAL A 90 -27.12 22.36 -7.82
N GLU A 91 -26.40 23.39 -7.37
CA GLU A 91 -25.36 23.27 -6.33
C GLU A 91 -25.88 22.55 -5.08
N ARG A 92 -27.03 23.01 -4.54
CA ARG A 92 -27.66 22.39 -3.35
C ARG A 92 -28.07 20.94 -3.59
N ARG A 93 -28.60 20.63 -4.78
CA ARG A 93 -28.98 19.26 -5.17
C ARG A 93 -27.74 18.37 -5.28
N MET A 94 -26.70 18.80 -5.99
CA MET A 94 -25.44 18.07 -6.11
C MET A 94 -24.81 17.84 -4.74
N GLY A 95 -24.75 18.86 -3.89
CA GLY A 95 -24.27 18.73 -2.50
C GLY A 95 -25.06 17.70 -1.68
N ALA A 96 -26.39 17.62 -1.85
CA ALA A 96 -27.21 16.60 -1.20
C ALA A 96 -26.94 15.18 -1.75
N VAL A 97 -26.73 15.05 -3.07
CA VAL A 97 -26.38 13.77 -3.70
C VAL A 97 -25.01 13.29 -3.21
N PHE A 98 -23.99 14.16 -3.22
CA PHE A 98 -22.67 13.85 -2.68
C PHE A 98 -22.73 13.39 -1.23
N LYS A 99 -23.45 14.13 -0.38
CA LYS A 99 -23.62 13.76 1.02
C LYS A 99 -24.26 12.38 1.20
N LYS A 100 -25.23 12.02 0.34
CA LYS A 100 -25.86 10.70 0.34
C LYS A 100 -24.89 9.62 -0.12
N GLN A 101 -24.14 9.85 -1.20
CA GLN A 101 -23.17 8.90 -1.74
C GLN A 101 -22.02 8.65 -0.76
N PHE A 102 -21.46 9.70 -0.16
CA PHE A 102 -20.40 9.55 0.84
C PHE A 102 -20.88 8.81 2.10
N LEU A 103 -22.12 9.02 2.54
CA LEU A 103 -22.70 8.26 3.64
C LEU A 103 -22.91 6.79 3.28
N TRP A 104 -23.23 6.48 2.03
CA TRP A 104 -23.35 5.12 1.55
C TRP A 104 -21.99 4.43 1.50
N LEU A 105 -20.97 5.10 0.95
CA LEU A 105 -19.58 4.65 0.94
C LEU A 105 -19.06 4.38 2.36
N GLU A 106 -19.33 5.26 3.34
CA GLU A 106 -18.95 5.02 4.74
C GLU A 106 -19.56 3.73 5.31
N LYS A 107 -20.83 3.45 4.97
CA LYS A 107 -21.50 2.23 5.42
C LYS A 107 -20.94 1.00 4.72
N GLU A 108 -20.71 1.07 3.42
CA GLU A 108 -20.12 -0.01 2.65
C GLU A 108 -18.73 -0.37 3.19
N ILE A 109 -17.87 0.63 3.45
CA ILE A 109 -16.55 0.40 4.04
C ILE A 109 -16.67 -0.24 5.42
N GLN A 110 -17.61 0.22 6.26
CA GLN A 110 -17.81 -0.37 7.59
C GLN A 110 -18.32 -1.82 7.51
N GLU A 111 -19.23 -2.12 6.59
CA GLU A 111 -19.73 -3.48 6.36
C GLU A 111 -18.64 -4.40 5.82
N GLU A 112 -17.86 -3.94 4.84
CA GLU A 112 -16.71 -4.68 4.30
C GLU A 112 -15.63 -4.88 5.35
N TYR A 113 -15.38 -3.88 6.20
CA TYR A 113 -14.51 -4.02 7.36
C TYR A 113 -15.01 -5.13 8.29
N ASP A 114 -16.26 -5.06 8.73
CA ASP A 114 -16.83 -6.05 9.66
C ASP A 114 -16.79 -7.46 9.05
N ARG A 115 -17.09 -7.61 7.74
CA ARG A 115 -16.99 -8.88 7.00
C ARG A 115 -15.55 -9.40 6.97
N LYS A 116 -14.58 -8.57 6.56
CA LYS A 116 -13.16 -8.95 6.47
C LYS A 116 -12.58 -9.30 7.83
N MET A 117 -12.87 -8.53 8.87
CA MET A 117 -12.36 -8.81 10.22
C MET A 117 -12.87 -10.14 10.75
N VAL A 118 -14.14 -10.49 10.52
CA VAL A 118 -14.71 -11.79 10.93
C VAL A 118 -14.06 -12.94 10.15
N ALA A 119 -13.92 -12.79 8.83
CA ALA A 119 -13.29 -13.82 7.98
C ALA A 119 -11.83 -14.07 8.39
N LEU A 120 -11.03 -13.01 8.53
CA LEU A 120 -9.64 -13.10 8.95
C LEU A 120 -9.51 -13.70 10.35
N THR A 121 -10.36 -13.31 11.30
CA THR A 121 -10.34 -13.89 12.64
C THR A 121 -10.58 -15.41 12.59
N ALA A 122 -11.55 -15.86 11.78
CA ALA A 122 -11.82 -17.29 11.63
C ALA A 122 -10.66 -18.06 10.96
N GLU A 123 -10.04 -17.48 9.93
CA GLU A 123 -8.85 -18.05 9.26
C GLU A 123 -7.66 -18.13 10.21
N CYS A 124 -7.41 -17.06 10.96
CA CYS A 124 -6.35 -16.95 11.97
C CYS A 124 -6.53 -17.97 13.12
N ASP A 125 -7.76 -18.14 13.60
CA ASP A 125 -8.10 -19.13 14.63
C ASP A 125 -7.88 -20.55 14.11
N LEU A 126 -8.29 -20.82 12.86
CA LEU A 126 -8.09 -22.12 12.22
C LEU A 126 -6.60 -22.43 12.02
N GLU A 127 -5.82 -21.47 11.55
CA GLU A 127 -4.37 -21.62 11.38
C GLU A 127 -3.67 -21.82 12.73
N THR A 128 -4.07 -21.05 13.75
CA THR A 128 -3.56 -21.19 15.11
C THR A 128 -3.80 -22.62 15.61
N ARG A 129 -5.04 -23.11 15.52
CA ARG A 129 -5.38 -24.48 15.93
C ARG A 129 -4.54 -25.53 15.19
N LYS A 130 -4.45 -25.43 13.86
CA LYS A 130 -3.67 -26.37 13.03
C LYS A 130 -2.19 -26.38 13.43
N LYS A 131 -1.56 -25.20 13.58
CA LYS A 131 -0.15 -25.11 13.94
C LYS A 131 0.10 -25.58 15.37
N THR A 132 -0.75 -25.22 16.33
CA THR A 132 -0.63 -25.70 17.72
C THR A 132 -0.85 -27.21 17.84
N GLU A 133 -1.78 -27.79 17.08
CA GLU A 133 -2.01 -29.24 17.07
C GLU A 133 -0.81 -29.98 16.43
N SER A 134 -0.28 -29.46 15.31
CA SER A 134 0.92 -30.03 14.70
C SER A 134 2.13 -29.97 15.64
N GLN A 135 2.26 -28.89 16.42
CA GLN A 135 3.32 -28.75 17.41
C GLN A 135 3.12 -29.75 18.56
N TYR A 136 1.92 -29.87 19.09
CA TYR A 136 1.61 -30.86 20.13
C TYR A 136 1.89 -32.30 19.67
N GLN A 137 1.57 -32.65 18.42
CA GLN A 137 1.88 -33.97 17.86
C GLN A 137 3.40 -34.23 17.79
N ARG A 138 4.21 -33.22 17.44
CA ARG A 138 5.68 -33.31 17.46
C ARG A 138 6.22 -33.48 18.88
N GLU A 139 5.70 -32.71 19.82
CA GLU A 139 6.09 -32.78 21.24
C GLU A 139 5.78 -34.17 21.83
N MET A 140 4.63 -34.74 21.50
CA MET A 140 4.27 -36.09 21.93
C MET A 140 5.21 -37.15 21.34
N ALA A 141 5.51 -37.07 20.04
CA ALA A 141 6.46 -37.99 19.41
C ALA A 141 7.87 -37.87 20.03
N ALA A 142 8.35 -36.66 20.28
CA ALA A 142 9.65 -36.42 20.92
C ALA A 142 9.69 -36.94 22.37
N MET A 143 8.59 -36.82 23.12
CA MET A 143 8.46 -37.39 24.46
C MET A 143 8.47 -38.92 24.43
N GLU A 144 7.73 -39.55 23.52
CA GLU A 144 7.71 -41.00 23.35
C GLU A 144 9.12 -41.54 22.99
N GLU A 145 9.82 -40.89 22.06
CA GLU A 145 11.20 -41.24 21.69
C GLU A 145 12.18 -41.11 22.87
N ALA A 146 12.05 -40.03 23.66
CA ALA A 146 12.87 -39.83 24.85
C ALA A 146 12.57 -40.86 25.94
N GLU A 147 11.29 -41.18 26.18
CA GLU A 147 10.89 -42.20 27.16
C GLU A 147 11.48 -43.58 26.82
N GLU A 148 11.46 -43.98 25.55
CA GLU A 148 12.08 -45.24 25.11
C GLU A 148 13.58 -45.30 25.44
N LEU A 149 14.31 -44.18 25.27
CA LEU A 149 15.73 -44.08 25.60
C LEU A 149 15.98 -44.09 27.12
N LEU A 150 15.05 -43.55 27.91
CA LEU A 150 15.18 -43.39 29.37
C LEU A 150 14.77 -44.63 30.17
N LYS A 151 14.05 -45.61 29.60
CA LYS A 151 13.62 -46.86 30.25
C LYS A 151 14.72 -47.66 30.97
N ARG A 152 16.00 -47.42 30.67
CA ARG A 152 17.15 -48.19 31.20
C ARG A 152 18.10 -47.37 32.08
N VAL A 153 17.72 -46.16 32.48
CA VAL A 153 18.55 -45.19 33.24
C VAL A 153 17.98 -44.98 34.65
N SER A 154 18.70 -44.27 35.53
CA SER A 154 18.20 -43.96 36.88
C SER A 154 17.05 -42.98 36.83
N GLU A 155 16.08 -43.15 37.73
CA GLU A 155 14.87 -42.33 37.83
C GLU A 155 15.16 -40.83 37.93
N ARG A 156 16.21 -40.42 38.67
CA ARG A 156 16.66 -39.02 38.76
C ARG A 156 17.08 -38.46 37.39
N SER A 157 17.90 -39.19 36.64
CA SER A 157 18.36 -38.73 35.32
C SER A 157 17.25 -38.71 34.26
N ALA A 158 16.27 -39.62 34.37
CA ALA A 158 15.09 -39.60 33.53
C ALA A 158 14.20 -38.38 33.84
N MET A 159 14.00 -38.07 35.12
CA MET A 159 13.23 -36.91 35.57
C MET A 159 13.85 -35.58 35.13
N GLU A 160 15.17 -35.44 35.27
CA GLU A 160 15.93 -34.28 34.80
C GLU A 160 15.79 -34.09 33.28
N CYS A 161 16.00 -35.14 32.50
CA CYS A 161 15.85 -35.09 31.04
C CYS A 161 14.42 -34.73 30.61
N SER A 162 13.40 -35.32 31.24
CA SER A 162 11.99 -34.97 30.98
C SER A 162 11.64 -33.54 31.41
N SER A 163 12.29 -32.99 32.44
CA SER A 163 12.10 -31.57 32.80
C SER A 163 12.70 -30.63 31.77
N LEU A 164 13.89 -30.94 31.24
CA LEU A 164 14.53 -30.14 30.19
C LEU A 164 13.71 -30.16 28.89
N LEU A 165 13.20 -31.33 28.48
CA LEU A 165 12.31 -31.42 27.31
C LEU A 165 11.04 -30.58 27.47
N ARG A 166 10.42 -30.60 28.66
CA ARG A 166 9.26 -29.74 28.94
C ARG A 166 9.60 -28.26 28.86
N THR A 167 10.78 -27.85 29.33
CA THR A 167 11.27 -26.47 29.18
C THR A 167 11.44 -26.09 27.72
N LEU A 168 12.09 -26.95 26.92
CA LEU A 168 12.28 -26.73 25.47
C LEU A 168 10.93 -26.60 24.75
N HIS A 169 9.99 -27.53 24.96
CA HIS A 169 8.65 -27.45 24.38
C HIS A 169 7.92 -26.17 24.79
N GLY A 170 8.06 -25.75 26.05
CA GLY A 170 7.52 -24.46 26.52
C GLY A 170 8.06 -23.26 25.73
N LEU A 171 9.36 -23.24 25.43
CA LEU A 171 10.00 -22.19 24.62
C LEU A 171 9.52 -22.23 23.16
N GLU A 172 9.43 -23.41 22.56
CA GLU A 172 8.92 -23.62 21.20
C GLU A 172 7.46 -23.15 21.07
N GLN A 173 6.60 -23.48 22.04
CA GLN A 173 5.21 -23.02 22.07
C GLN A 173 5.11 -21.50 22.19
N VAL A 174 5.91 -20.88 23.06
CA VAL A 174 5.93 -19.41 23.20
C VAL A 174 6.36 -18.76 21.88
N HIS A 175 7.38 -19.30 21.22
CA HIS A 175 7.87 -18.80 19.94
C HIS A 175 6.81 -18.95 18.83
N LEU A 176 6.17 -20.12 18.74
CA LEU A 176 5.08 -20.38 17.80
C LEU A 176 3.91 -19.40 18.01
N ARG A 177 3.47 -19.21 19.26
CA ARG A 177 2.41 -18.26 19.60
C ARG A 177 2.78 -16.81 19.21
N ARG A 178 4.04 -16.40 19.38
CA ARG A 178 4.53 -15.08 18.95
C ARG A 178 4.50 -14.93 17.43
N SER A 179 5.00 -15.92 16.69
CA SER A 179 4.99 -15.90 15.22
C SER A 179 3.56 -15.85 14.66
N LEU A 180 2.65 -16.67 15.21
CA LEU A 180 1.22 -16.64 14.86
C LEU A 180 0.58 -15.28 15.13
N ALA A 181 0.81 -14.70 16.31
CA ALA A 181 0.25 -13.38 16.64
C ALA A 181 0.76 -12.27 15.70
N LEU A 182 2.03 -12.30 15.30
CA LEU A 182 2.59 -11.34 14.34
C LEU A 182 1.98 -11.50 12.94
N GLN A 183 1.74 -12.74 12.51
CA GLN A 183 1.06 -13.00 11.23
C GLN A 183 -0.36 -12.44 11.23
N GLN A 184 -1.11 -12.65 12.32
CA GLN A 184 -2.44 -12.07 12.50
C GLN A 184 -2.40 -10.55 12.42
N GLU A 185 -1.48 -9.90 13.15
CA GLU A 185 -1.29 -8.45 13.12
C GLU A 185 -0.99 -7.93 11.70
N GLU A 186 -0.20 -8.67 10.91
CA GLU A 186 0.10 -8.35 9.51
C GLU A 186 -1.13 -8.43 8.61
N ASP A 187 -1.91 -9.51 8.71
CA ASP A 187 -3.09 -9.74 7.87
C ASP A 187 -4.18 -8.70 8.16
N PHE A 188 -4.38 -8.35 9.43
CA PHE A 188 -5.26 -7.23 9.81
C PHE A 188 -4.76 -5.89 9.26
N ALA A 189 -3.47 -5.59 9.35
CA ALA A 189 -2.90 -4.35 8.83
C ALA A 189 -3.02 -4.25 7.30
N LYS A 190 -2.82 -5.37 6.58
CA LYS A 190 -3.05 -5.45 5.13
C LYS A 190 -4.52 -5.16 4.79
N ALA A 191 -5.46 -5.73 5.53
CA ALA A 191 -6.89 -5.50 5.32
C ALA A 191 -7.28 -4.04 5.57
N HIS A 192 -6.80 -3.44 6.66
CA HIS A 192 -6.98 -2.01 6.94
C HIS A 192 -6.44 -1.15 5.79
N ARG A 193 -5.23 -1.45 5.30
CA ARG A 193 -4.62 -0.71 4.21
C ARG A 193 -5.42 -0.81 2.92
N GLN A 194 -5.88 -2.01 2.56
CA GLN A 194 -6.72 -2.22 1.38
C GLN A 194 -8.03 -1.43 1.44
N LEU A 195 -8.69 -1.40 2.60
CA LEU A 195 -9.93 -0.63 2.78
C LEU A 195 -9.70 0.88 2.67
N ALA A 196 -8.58 1.38 3.21
CA ALA A 196 -8.20 2.78 3.05
C ALA A 196 -7.97 3.15 1.57
N ILE A 197 -7.25 2.31 0.82
CA ILE A 197 -7.03 2.50 -0.62
C ILE A 197 -8.36 2.51 -1.37
N PHE A 198 -9.22 1.53 -1.11
CA PHE A 198 -10.55 1.43 -1.70
C PHE A 198 -11.39 2.69 -1.43
N GLN A 199 -11.42 3.16 -0.19
CA GLN A 199 -12.15 4.38 0.19
C GLN A 199 -11.68 5.60 -0.60
N ARG A 200 -10.36 5.78 -0.77
CA ARG A 200 -9.80 6.91 -1.54
C ARG A 200 -10.22 6.82 -3.01
N HIS A 201 -10.06 5.65 -3.63
CA HIS A 201 -10.45 5.42 -5.02
C HIS A 201 -11.95 5.68 -5.25
N GLU A 202 -12.81 5.15 -4.39
CA GLU A 202 -14.26 5.34 -4.49
C GLU A 202 -14.70 6.79 -4.27
N LEU A 203 -13.99 7.54 -3.42
CA LEU A 203 -14.27 8.97 -3.24
C LEU A 203 -14.08 9.73 -4.56
N HIS A 204 -12.97 9.46 -5.26
CA HIS A 204 -12.73 10.03 -6.59
C HIS A 204 -13.78 9.53 -7.59
N ASN A 205 -14.08 8.22 -7.63
CA ASN A 205 -15.11 7.67 -8.52
C ASN A 205 -16.47 8.35 -8.35
N ILE A 206 -16.91 8.58 -7.12
CA ILE A 206 -18.15 9.30 -6.83
C ILE A 206 -18.10 10.70 -7.42
N PHE A 207 -17.01 11.45 -7.21
CA PHE A 207 -16.84 12.79 -7.77
C PHE A 207 -16.98 12.80 -9.29
N PHE A 208 -16.15 12.03 -10.00
CA PHE A 208 -16.18 11.97 -11.46
C PHE A 208 -17.53 11.51 -12.02
N THR A 209 -18.15 10.49 -11.40
CA THR A 209 -19.46 9.98 -11.82
C THR A 209 -20.56 11.04 -11.68
N GLN A 210 -20.56 11.81 -10.58
CA GLN A 210 -21.54 12.86 -10.39
C GLN A 210 -21.35 14.02 -11.37
N ILE A 211 -20.11 14.39 -11.69
CA ILE A 211 -19.84 15.42 -12.71
C ILE A 211 -20.32 14.96 -14.09
N LYS A 212 -20.01 13.73 -14.50
CA LYS A 212 -20.53 13.15 -15.74
C LYS A 212 -22.06 13.15 -15.78
N SER A 213 -22.70 12.76 -14.68
CA SER A 213 -24.16 12.79 -14.58
C SER A 213 -24.75 14.20 -14.74
N ALA A 214 -24.10 15.22 -14.17
CA ALA A 214 -24.53 16.61 -14.31
C ALA A 214 -24.39 17.13 -15.75
N ILE A 215 -23.36 16.71 -16.49
CA ILE A 215 -23.21 17.00 -17.92
C ILE A 215 -24.34 16.35 -18.72
N PHE A 216 -24.59 15.06 -18.52
CA PHE A 216 -25.67 14.33 -19.22
C PHE A 216 -27.07 14.90 -18.96
N GLN A 217 -27.29 15.44 -17.76
CA GLN A 217 -28.55 16.10 -17.40
C GLN A 217 -28.64 17.55 -17.90
N GLY A 218 -27.58 18.08 -18.52
CA GLY A 218 -27.50 19.46 -18.99
C GLY A 218 -27.43 20.50 -17.86
N GLU A 219 -27.14 20.06 -16.62
CA GLU A 219 -27.06 20.92 -15.44
C GLU A 219 -25.71 21.64 -15.31
N LEU A 220 -24.68 21.09 -15.96
CA LEU A 220 -23.31 21.61 -15.99
C LEU A 220 -22.79 21.60 -17.43
N LYS A 221 -22.23 22.73 -17.88
CA LYS A 221 -21.59 22.84 -19.21
C LYS A 221 -20.28 22.05 -19.25
N ALA A 222 -19.94 21.48 -20.41
CA ALA A 222 -18.73 20.69 -20.59
C ALA A 222 -17.45 21.47 -20.25
N GLU A 223 -17.37 22.75 -20.63
CA GLU A 223 -16.20 23.60 -20.36
C GLU A 223 -16.05 23.88 -18.86
N ALA A 224 -17.16 24.11 -18.16
CA ALA A 224 -17.15 24.32 -16.70
C ALA A 224 -16.81 23.02 -15.94
N ALA A 225 -17.29 21.88 -16.43
CA ALA A 225 -16.93 20.57 -15.89
C ALA A 225 -15.44 20.28 -16.05
N LYS A 226 -14.85 20.63 -17.20
CA LYS A 226 -13.41 20.50 -17.44
C LYS A 226 -12.59 21.31 -16.45
N MET A 227 -12.90 22.60 -16.28
CA MET A 227 -12.21 23.45 -15.30
C MET A 227 -12.33 22.87 -13.88
N LEU A 228 -13.52 22.40 -13.50
CA LEU A 228 -13.74 21.78 -12.20
C LEU A 228 -12.90 20.52 -11.96
N LEU A 229 -12.83 19.63 -12.96
CA LEU A 229 -12.06 18.38 -12.84
C LEU A 229 -10.56 18.66 -12.76
N GLN A 230 -10.09 19.70 -13.46
CA GLN A 230 -8.70 20.15 -13.38
C GLN A 230 -8.39 20.79 -12.02
N ASP A 231 -9.22 21.72 -11.55
CA ASP A 231 -9.09 22.34 -10.22
C ASP A 231 -9.12 21.27 -9.11
N TYR A 232 -9.97 20.25 -9.27
CA TYR A 232 -10.03 19.11 -8.37
C TYR A 232 -8.75 18.27 -8.37
N ALA A 233 -8.18 17.97 -9.52
CA ALA A 233 -6.92 17.23 -9.60
C ALA A 233 -5.77 18.01 -8.94
N ASP A 234 -5.63 19.29 -9.29
CA ASP A 234 -4.56 20.16 -8.76
C ASP A 234 -4.65 20.30 -7.23
N ILE A 235 -5.87 20.40 -6.67
CA ILE A 235 -6.05 20.48 -5.22
C ILE A 235 -5.88 19.12 -4.54
N GLN A 236 -6.19 18.00 -5.21
CA GLN A 236 -5.90 16.66 -4.67
C GLN A 236 -4.39 16.41 -4.59
N GLU A 237 -3.59 16.86 -5.56
CA GLU A 237 -2.12 16.78 -5.49
C GLU A 237 -1.60 17.53 -4.25
N LYS A 238 -2.07 18.76 -4.01
CA LYS A 238 -1.70 19.55 -2.81
C LYS A 238 -2.18 18.90 -1.51
N LEU A 239 -3.37 18.30 -1.51
CA LEU A 239 -3.87 17.54 -0.36
C LEU A 239 -2.93 16.37 -0.05
N GLU A 240 -2.50 15.64 -1.06
CA GLU A 240 -1.62 14.50 -0.89
C GLU A 240 -0.22 14.90 -0.38
N GLU A 241 0.35 16.02 -0.86
CA GLU A 241 1.58 16.60 -0.26
C GLU A 241 1.38 16.95 1.23
N LEU A 242 0.22 17.51 1.58
CA LEU A 242 -0.13 17.83 2.96
C LEU A 242 -0.27 16.55 3.81
N MET A 243 -0.86 15.49 3.26
CA MET A 243 -0.98 14.20 3.94
C MET A 243 0.38 13.53 4.13
N ASP A 244 1.30 13.64 3.17
CA ASP A 244 2.67 13.15 3.28
C ASP A 244 3.40 13.85 4.45
N PHE A 245 3.24 15.17 4.58
CA PHE A 245 3.74 15.92 5.72
C PHE A 245 3.11 15.45 7.05
N PHE A 246 1.79 15.25 7.12
CA PHE A 246 1.14 14.77 8.34
C PHE A 246 1.57 13.36 8.73
N GLN A 247 1.73 12.45 7.76
CA GLN A 247 2.25 11.11 8.00
C GLN A 247 3.67 11.17 8.53
N ALA A 248 4.56 11.96 7.91
CA ALA A 248 5.94 12.10 8.35
C ALA A 248 6.04 12.74 9.75
N SER A 249 5.25 13.79 10.02
CA SER A 249 5.15 14.43 11.33
C SER A 249 4.68 13.44 12.40
N ARG A 250 3.63 12.65 12.11
CA ARG A 250 3.16 11.62 13.04
C ARG A 250 4.16 10.50 13.25
N ARG A 251 4.86 10.04 12.23
CA ARG A 251 5.95 9.06 12.36
C ARG A 251 7.01 9.58 13.31
N TYR A 252 7.51 10.79 13.09
CA TYR A 252 8.53 11.42 13.91
C TYR A 252 8.08 11.53 15.39
N HIS A 253 6.90 12.09 15.64
CA HIS A 253 6.41 12.29 17.00
C HIS A 253 6.13 10.97 17.73
N LEU A 254 5.55 9.99 17.04
CA LEU A 254 5.33 8.65 17.62
C LEU A 254 6.67 7.98 17.93
N SER A 255 7.65 8.06 17.04
CA SER A 255 8.98 7.49 17.26
C SER A 255 9.69 8.17 18.43
N LYS A 256 9.65 9.51 18.50
CA LYS A 256 10.13 10.29 19.65
C LYS A 256 9.50 9.80 20.95
N ARG A 257 8.18 9.66 20.98
CA ARG A 257 7.44 9.25 22.18
C ARG A 257 7.74 7.83 22.60
N PHE A 258 7.81 6.89 21.66
CA PHE A 258 8.14 5.49 21.98
C PHE A 258 9.59 5.36 22.44
N GLY A 259 10.54 6.00 21.76
CA GLY A 259 11.94 6.04 22.20
C GLY A 259 12.07 6.68 23.59
N HIS A 260 11.39 7.81 23.83
CA HIS A 260 11.41 8.45 25.13
C HIS A 260 10.85 7.54 26.23
N ARG A 261 9.73 6.84 26.00
CA ARG A 261 9.18 5.91 26.99
C ARG A 261 10.06 4.69 27.23
N GLU A 262 10.71 4.15 26.20
CA GLU A 262 11.71 3.08 26.34
C GLU A 262 12.86 3.55 27.24
N TYR A 263 13.38 4.76 26.99
CA TYR A 263 14.37 5.41 27.85
C TYR A 263 13.85 5.55 29.29
N LEU A 264 12.61 6.01 29.49
CA LEU A 264 12.01 6.13 30.83
C LEU A 264 11.89 4.77 31.56
N VAL A 265 11.55 3.70 30.84
CA VAL A 265 11.53 2.32 31.39
C VAL A 265 12.93 1.91 31.84
N GLN A 266 13.92 2.08 30.98
CA GLN A 266 15.31 1.71 31.26
C GLN A 266 15.84 2.45 32.48
N ASN A 267 15.58 3.75 32.56
CA ASN A 267 15.97 4.57 33.71
C ASN A 267 15.24 4.13 35.00
N MET A 268 13.96 3.79 34.93
CA MET A 268 13.27 3.24 36.10
C MET A 268 13.90 1.91 36.56
N GLN A 269 14.27 1.03 35.61
CA GLN A 269 14.93 -0.24 35.92
C GLN A 269 16.33 -0.05 36.50
N SER A 270 17.12 0.93 36.02
CA SER A 270 18.41 1.27 36.61
C SER A 270 18.26 1.80 38.03
N SER A 271 17.27 2.67 38.28
CA SER A 271 16.97 3.18 39.62
C SER A 271 16.54 2.07 40.60
N GLU A 272 15.72 1.11 40.14
CA GLU A 272 15.34 -0.07 40.93
C GLU A 272 16.54 -0.97 41.21
N THR A 273 17.41 -1.18 40.22
CA THR A 273 18.66 -1.96 40.39
C THR A 273 19.57 -1.29 41.42
N ARG A 274 19.68 0.04 41.41
CA ARG A 274 20.43 0.81 42.41
C ARG A 274 19.88 0.61 43.81
N VAL A 275 18.56 0.75 44.00
CA VAL A 275 17.91 0.54 45.30
C VAL A 275 18.15 -0.88 45.81
N GLN A 276 17.96 -1.89 44.96
CA GLN A 276 18.21 -3.28 45.33
C GLN A 276 19.69 -3.52 45.68
N GLY A 277 20.61 -2.96 44.90
CA GLY A 277 22.05 -3.03 45.13
C GLY A 277 22.47 -2.43 46.48
N LEU A 278 21.87 -1.31 46.88
CA LEU A 278 22.09 -0.69 48.18
C LEU A 278 21.58 -1.54 49.35
N LEU A 279 20.38 -2.12 49.21
CA LEU A 279 19.80 -2.99 50.24
C LEU A 279 20.60 -4.29 50.41
N SER A 280 21.05 -4.90 49.31
CA SER A 280 21.92 -6.08 49.35
C SER A 280 23.30 -5.76 49.92
N ALA A 281 23.86 -4.57 49.64
CA ALA A 281 25.12 -4.13 50.25
C ALA A 281 24.98 -3.93 51.77
N ALA A 282 23.88 -3.31 52.23
CA ALA A 282 23.60 -3.13 53.65
C ALA A 282 23.40 -4.49 54.37
N GLU A 283 22.71 -5.45 53.75
CA GLU A 283 22.58 -6.82 54.26
C GLU A 283 23.93 -7.53 54.37
N ALA A 284 24.75 -7.50 53.32
CA ALA A 284 26.07 -8.11 53.33
C ALA A 284 26.95 -7.50 54.43
N GLN A 285 26.88 -6.18 54.62
CA GLN A 285 27.58 -5.51 55.70
C GLN A 285 27.08 -5.90 57.09
N LEU A 286 25.79 -6.14 57.29
CA LEU A 286 25.25 -6.67 58.55
C LEU A 286 25.76 -8.09 58.85
N THR A 287 25.88 -8.93 57.82
CA THR A 287 26.48 -10.27 57.95
C THR A 287 27.98 -10.18 58.28
N LEU A 288 28.73 -9.33 57.56
CA LEU A 288 30.15 -9.09 57.81
C LEU A 288 30.39 -8.46 59.18
N PHE A 289 29.46 -7.62 59.66
CA PHE A 289 29.50 -7.03 60.99
C PHE A 289 29.58 -8.13 62.05
N ILE A 290 28.69 -9.12 62.01
CA ILE A 290 28.68 -10.23 62.97
C ILE A 290 29.95 -11.09 62.83
N GLN A 291 30.36 -11.42 61.61
CA GLN A 291 31.56 -12.23 61.35
C GLN A 291 32.86 -11.57 61.83
N LYS A 292 33.00 -10.24 61.69
CA LYS A 292 34.18 -9.50 62.19
C LYS A 292 34.30 -9.59 63.72
N HIS A 293 33.19 -9.71 64.45
CA HIS A 293 33.18 -9.83 65.91
C HIS A 293 33.48 -11.25 66.40
N GLU A 294 33.08 -12.27 65.63
CA GLU A 294 33.51 -13.67 65.86
C GLU A 294 35.02 -13.82 65.65
N ARG A 295 35.56 -13.32 64.53
CA ARG A 295 37.00 -13.36 64.24
C ARG A 295 37.87 -12.63 65.26
N ALA A 296 37.31 -11.63 65.94
CA ALA A 296 37.97 -10.89 67.01
C ALA A 296 37.88 -11.60 68.39
N GLY A 297 37.24 -12.77 68.45
CA GLY A 297 37.12 -13.60 69.65
C GLY A 297 36.03 -13.18 70.62
N TYR A 298 35.11 -12.30 70.20
CA TYR A 298 34.05 -11.79 71.08
C TYR A 298 32.72 -12.58 71.00
N LEU A 299 32.60 -13.52 70.05
CA LEU A 299 31.44 -14.40 69.86
C LEU A 299 31.93 -15.83 69.66
N ASP A 300 31.17 -16.82 70.17
CA ASP A 300 31.36 -18.23 69.81
C ASP A 300 30.53 -18.60 68.56
N GLU A 301 30.74 -19.79 68.00
CA GLU A 301 30.11 -20.24 66.75
C GLU A 301 28.57 -20.35 66.87
N GLU A 302 28.05 -20.89 67.97
CA GLU A 302 26.59 -21.01 68.21
C GLU A 302 25.95 -19.62 68.37
N GLN A 303 26.67 -18.71 69.03
CA GLN A 303 26.29 -17.33 69.23
C GLN A 303 26.31 -16.50 67.93
N MET A 304 27.23 -16.80 67.02
CA MET A 304 27.29 -16.21 65.68
C MET A 304 26.11 -16.68 64.84
N GLU A 305 25.87 -18.00 64.79
CA GLU A 305 24.81 -18.60 63.96
C GLU A 305 23.43 -18.07 64.37
N THR A 306 23.14 -18.04 65.68
CA THR A 306 21.89 -17.47 66.21
C THR A 306 21.70 -15.98 65.88
N LEU A 307 22.77 -15.17 65.91
CA LEU A 307 22.70 -13.75 65.54
C LEU A 307 22.53 -13.57 64.02
N LEU A 308 23.18 -14.41 63.20
CA LEU A 308 23.05 -14.39 61.75
C LEU A 308 21.64 -14.78 61.31
N GLU A 309 21.06 -15.86 61.85
CA GLU A 309 19.68 -16.26 61.58
C GLU A 309 18.68 -15.14 61.95
N ARG A 310 18.88 -14.50 63.10
CA ARG A 310 18.05 -13.37 63.52
C ARG A 310 18.19 -12.16 62.59
N VAL A 311 19.40 -11.80 62.18
CA VAL A 311 19.60 -10.71 61.21
C VAL A 311 18.99 -11.05 59.85
N GLN A 312 19.18 -12.27 59.35
CA GLN A 312 18.65 -12.69 58.06
C GLN A 312 17.12 -12.66 58.04
N THR A 313 16.47 -13.09 59.13
CA THR A 313 15.00 -13.05 59.25
C THR A 313 14.45 -11.63 59.33
N GLU A 314 15.08 -10.73 60.10
CA GLU A 314 14.68 -9.31 60.18
C GLU A 314 14.94 -8.56 58.87
N VAL A 315 16.09 -8.77 58.23
CA VAL A 315 16.41 -8.18 56.91
C VAL A 315 15.44 -8.68 55.85
N PHE A 316 15.11 -9.97 55.85
CA PHE A 316 14.09 -10.53 54.97
C PHE A 316 12.73 -9.89 55.21
N SER A 317 12.32 -9.72 56.47
CA SER A 317 11.08 -9.03 56.85
C SER A 317 11.04 -7.59 56.33
N ILE A 318 12.12 -6.82 56.51
CA ILE A 318 12.23 -5.43 56.01
C ILE A 318 12.13 -5.38 54.49
N LYS A 319 12.84 -6.27 53.77
CA LYS A 319 12.76 -6.35 52.29
C LYS A 319 11.37 -6.75 51.82
N GLN A 320 10.76 -7.74 52.46
CA GLN A 320 9.41 -8.20 52.13
C GLN A 320 8.36 -7.09 52.38
N LYS A 321 8.51 -6.33 53.48
CA LYS A 321 7.66 -5.17 53.78
C LYS A 321 7.81 -4.08 52.72
N LEU A 322 9.05 -3.74 52.35
CA LEU A 322 9.32 -2.79 51.26
C LEU A 322 8.65 -3.23 49.95
N ASP A 323 8.79 -4.49 49.55
CA ASP A 323 8.19 -5.01 48.33
C ASP A 323 6.65 -4.94 48.37
N ASN A 324 6.05 -5.25 49.53
CA ASN A 324 4.60 -5.18 49.71
C ASN A 324 4.08 -3.73 49.67
N ASP A 325 4.77 -2.81 50.36
CA ASP A 325 4.45 -1.38 50.37
C ASP A 325 4.61 -0.77 48.98
N LEU A 326 5.70 -1.09 48.27
CA LEU A 326 5.92 -0.69 46.88
C LEU A 326 4.79 -1.22 45.98
N LYS A 327 4.42 -2.49 46.09
CA LYS A 327 3.31 -3.07 45.30
C LYS A 327 1.99 -2.35 45.57
N GLN A 328 1.68 -2.03 46.82
CA GLN A 328 0.43 -1.38 47.19
C GLN A 328 0.38 0.09 46.75
N GLU A 329 1.42 0.87 47.06
CA GLU A 329 1.48 2.29 46.73
C GLU A 329 1.62 2.52 45.22
N LYS A 330 2.39 1.69 44.50
CA LYS A 330 2.44 1.74 43.03
C LYS A 330 1.06 1.49 42.39
N LYS A 331 0.25 0.57 42.94
CA LYS A 331 -1.13 0.35 42.47
C LYS A 331 -2.02 1.58 42.68
N LYS A 332 -1.95 2.23 43.84
CA LYS A 332 -2.70 3.47 44.13
C LYS A 332 -2.28 4.60 43.19
N LEU A 333 -0.96 4.79 43.03
CA LEU A 333 -0.39 5.80 42.15
C LEU A 333 -0.80 5.56 40.68
N HIS A 334 -0.75 4.31 40.22
CA HIS A 334 -1.18 3.94 38.88
C HIS A 334 -2.63 4.36 38.58
N GLN A 335 -3.56 4.08 39.50
CA GLN A 335 -4.97 4.47 39.34
C GLN A 335 -5.12 6.00 39.27
N LYS A 336 -4.42 6.74 40.14
CA LYS A 336 -4.41 8.21 40.13
C LYS A 336 -3.88 8.76 38.81
N LEU A 337 -2.77 8.24 38.31
CA LEU A 337 -2.13 8.69 37.07
C LEU A 337 -2.98 8.40 35.84
N ILE A 338 -3.60 7.21 35.74
CA ILE A 338 -4.52 6.88 34.64
C ILE A 338 -5.71 7.83 34.63
N LEU A 339 -6.32 8.10 35.79
CA LEU A 339 -7.47 9.02 35.88
C LEU A 339 -7.08 10.45 35.51
N LYS A 340 -5.91 10.93 35.92
CA LYS A 340 -5.36 12.23 35.50
C LYS A 340 -5.17 12.28 33.98
N ARG A 341 -4.47 11.29 33.42
CA ARG A 341 -4.21 11.19 31.97
C ARG A 341 -5.50 11.16 31.16
N ARG A 342 -6.48 10.34 31.55
CA ARG A 342 -7.77 10.24 30.85
C ARG A 342 -8.51 11.58 30.83
N ARG A 343 -8.53 12.31 31.95
CA ARG A 343 -9.18 13.62 32.04
C ARG A 343 -8.51 14.66 31.15
N GLU A 344 -7.19 14.80 31.23
CA GLU A 344 -6.44 15.80 30.46
C GLU A 344 -6.47 15.51 28.95
N MET A 345 -6.30 14.24 28.54
CA MET A 345 -6.39 13.84 27.13
C MET A 345 -7.79 14.08 26.56
N LEU A 346 -8.85 13.73 27.31
CA LEU A 346 -10.23 13.95 26.87
C LEU A 346 -10.53 15.45 26.73
N GLN A 347 -10.04 16.26 27.68
CA GLN A 347 -10.18 17.71 27.62
C GLN A 347 -9.49 18.28 26.37
N LYS A 348 -8.26 17.86 26.09
CA LYS A 348 -7.52 18.33 24.92
C LYS A 348 -8.19 17.93 23.61
N HIS A 349 -8.69 16.70 23.50
CA HIS A 349 -9.46 16.28 22.33
C HIS A 349 -10.78 17.05 22.16
N LYS A 350 -11.43 17.48 23.25
CA LYS A 350 -12.62 18.33 23.17
C LYS A 350 -12.29 19.71 22.63
N GLU A 351 -11.17 20.30 23.03
CA GLU A 351 -10.68 21.59 22.51
C GLU A 351 -10.41 21.49 21.00
N GLN A 352 -9.63 20.48 20.60
CA GLN A 352 -9.32 20.23 19.18
C GLN A 352 -10.57 20.03 18.32
N ARG A 353 -11.57 19.30 18.83
CA ARG A 353 -12.85 19.14 18.12
C ARG A 353 -13.59 20.45 17.93
N LYS A 354 -13.56 21.35 18.92
CA LYS A 354 -14.19 22.67 18.79
C LYS A 354 -13.49 23.51 17.72
N GLU A 355 -12.16 23.48 17.70
CA GLU A 355 -11.35 24.18 16.70
C GLU A 355 -11.58 23.60 15.28
N GLN A 356 -11.64 22.28 15.13
CA GLN A 356 -12.01 21.64 13.86
C GLN A 356 -13.41 22.04 13.39
N LEU A 357 -14.39 22.10 14.30
CA LEU A 357 -15.74 22.57 13.97
C LEU A 357 -15.74 24.03 13.53
N SER A 358 -14.94 24.89 14.18
CA SER A 358 -14.79 26.30 13.79
C SER A 358 -14.17 26.45 12.39
N LEU A 359 -13.29 25.53 12.00
CA LEU A 359 -12.71 25.49 10.65
C LEU A 359 -13.74 25.08 9.59
N GLY A 360 -14.74 24.26 9.96
CA GLY A 360 -15.92 24.02 9.14
C GLY A 360 -16.81 25.27 8.96
N GLU A 361 -16.76 26.23 9.89
CA GLU A 361 -17.40 27.54 9.70
C GLU A 361 -16.57 28.45 8.79
N ALA A 362 -15.24 28.38 8.91
CA ALA A 362 -14.30 29.07 8.01
C ALA A 362 -14.43 28.59 6.55
N LEU A 363 -14.75 27.31 6.31
CA LEU A 363 -15.10 26.79 4.97
C LEU A 363 -16.23 27.59 4.32
N ARG A 364 -17.22 28.06 5.10
CA ARG A 364 -18.31 28.89 4.56
C ARG A 364 -17.83 30.26 4.11
N ALA A 365 -16.76 30.77 4.70
CA ALA A 365 -16.13 32.05 4.35
C ALA A 365 -15.00 31.91 3.32
N ALA A 366 -14.43 30.71 3.14
CA ALA A 366 -13.37 30.47 2.19
C ALA A 366 -13.86 30.63 0.74
N GLU A 367 -13.03 31.30 -0.06
CA GLU A 367 -13.18 31.45 -1.51
C GLU A 367 -12.16 30.60 -2.28
N ASP A 368 -11.01 30.30 -1.66
CA ASP A 368 -9.93 29.49 -2.27
C ASP A 368 -9.68 28.19 -1.49
N ALA A 369 -9.64 27.08 -2.23
CA ALA A 369 -9.35 25.76 -1.69
C ALA A 369 -7.89 25.61 -1.24
N SER A 370 -6.94 26.30 -1.87
CA SER A 370 -5.53 26.26 -1.47
C SER A 370 -5.33 26.94 -0.11
N GLN A 371 -5.97 28.09 0.09
CA GLN A 371 -5.98 28.77 1.40
C GLN A 371 -6.60 27.90 2.50
N TYR A 372 -7.72 27.23 2.20
CA TYR A 372 -8.37 26.31 3.13
C TYR A 372 -7.47 25.13 3.53
N LEU A 373 -6.76 24.52 2.56
CA LEU A 373 -5.75 23.50 2.84
C LEU A 373 -4.63 24.02 3.74
N GLY A 374 -4.14 25.25 3.52
CA GLY A 374 -3.13 25.87 4.37
C GLY A 374 -3.59 26.07 5.83
N GLN A 375 -4.87 26.42 6.03
CA GLN A 375 -5.48 26.54 7.35
C GLN A 375 -5.55 25.17 8.05
N TRP A 376 -5.95 24.11 7.33
CA TRP A 376 -5.90 22.74 7.84
C TRP A 376 -4.49 22.31 8.21
N GLY A 377 -3.50 22.63 7.37
CA GLY A 377 -2.09 22.37 7.61
C GLY A 377 -1.60 22.96 8.93
N SER A 378 -1.87 24.24 9.12
CA SER A 378 -1.48 24.97 10.33
C SER A 378 -2.17 24.39 11.58
N LEU A 379 -3.49 24.18 11.51
CA LEU A 379 -4.28 23.65 12.62
C LEU A 379 -3.80 22.24 13.04
N LEU A 380 -3.59 21.34 12.08
CA LEU A 380 -3.19 19.96 12.39
C LEU A 380 -1.74 19.86 12.89
N ALA A 381 -0.85 20.74 12.43
CA ALA A 381 0.50 20.86 12.98
C ALA A 381 0.45 21.31 14.45
N GLU A 382 -0.34 22.34 14.77
CA GLU A 382 -0.55 22.82 16.14
C GLU A 382 -1.20 21.76 17.03
N HIS A 383 -2.23 21.07 16.52
CA HIS A 383 -2.89 19.97 17.23
C HIS A 383 -1.93 18.83 17.55
N SER A 384 -1.05 18.51 16.60
CA SER A 384 -0.04 17.47 16.76
C SER A 384 0.97 17.87 17.82
N ALA A 385 1.59 19.05 17.70
CA ALA A 385 2.54 19.56 18.69
C ALA A 385 1.93 19.63 20.10
N ALA A 386 0.74 20.22 20.25
CA ALA A 386 0.10 20.39 21.56
C ALA A 386 -0.30 19.06 22.22
N LEU A 387 -0.68 18.04 21.45
CA LEU A 387 -0.94 16.70 21.99
C LEU A 387 0.34 16.02 22.45
N GLU A 388 1.41 16.12 21.68
CA GLU A 388 2.69 15.49 22.04
C GLU A 388 3.29 16.17 23.27
N GLU A 389 3.28 17.50 23.36
CA GLU A 389 3.71 18.22 24.56
C GLU A 389 2.90 17.82 25.81
N LEU A 390 1.58 17.65 25.68
CA LEU A 390 0.75 17.17 26.78
C LEU A 390 1.15 15.74 27.21
N GLN A 391 1.39 14.87 26.24
CA GLN A 391 1.77 13.49 26.52
C GLN A 391 3.15 13.39 27.14
N GLU A 392 4.14 14.14 26.65
CA GLU A 392 5.49 14.23 27.22
C GLU A 392 5.43 14.75 28.65
N ARG A 393 4.68 15.83 28.91
CA ARG A 393 4.48 16.35 30.29
C ARG A 393 3.82 15.33 31.21
N LEU A 394 2.84 14.58 30.72
CA LEU A 394 2.16 13.55 31.51
C LEU A 394 3.06 12.33 31.79
N ASP A 395 3.87 11.92 30.82
CA ASP A 395 4.80 10.81 30.95
C ASP A 395 5.95 11.16 31.92
N GLN A 396 6.49 12.38 31.81
CA GLN A 396 7.53 12.89 32.70
C GLN A 396 7.01 13.08 34.14
N ALA A 397 5.83 13.67 34.32
CA ALA A 397 5.24 13.82 35.66
C ALA A 397 4.95 12.47 36.33
N ALA A 398 4.51 11.47 35.55
CA ALA A 398 4.28 10.11 36.05
C ALA A 398 5.59 9.45 36.52
N LEU A 399 6.67 9.64 35.77
CA LEU A 399 8.00 9.14 36.14
C LEU A 399 8.51 9.78 37.44
N GLU A 400 8.39 11.10 37.57
CA GLU A 400 8.81 11.84 38.76
C GLU A 400 8.04 11.39 40.01
N GLU A 401 6.71 11.25 39.92
CA GLU A 401 5.90 10.73 41.03
C GLU A 401 6.32 9.29 41.42
N LEU A 402 6.68 8.45 40.44
CA LEU A 402 7.11 7.06 40.67
C LEU A 402 8.52 6.96 41.26
N ARG A 403 9.45 7.81 40.81
CA ARG A 403 10.80 7.92 41.39
C ARG A 403 10.73 8.41 42.82
N ALA A 404 9.97 9.48 43.08
CA ALA A 404 9.79 10.01 44.43
C ALA A 404 9.21 8.95 45.39
N LEU A 405 8.23 8.17 44.92
CA LEU A 405 7.68 7.05 45.68
C LEU A 405 8.76 6.00 46.00
N THR A 406 9.48 5.53 44.97
CA THR A 406 10.48 4.47 45.09
C THR A 406 11.62 4.89 46.02
N LEU A 407 12.12 6.12 45.87
CA LEU A 407 13.14 6.70 46.74
C LEU A 407 12.64 6.77 48.18
N SER A 408 11.46 7.35 48.44
CA SER A 408 10.93 7.52 49.81
C SER A 408 10.73 6.19 50.57
N LEU A 409 10.31 5.13 49.87
CA LEU A 409 10.14 3.81 50.47
C LEU A 409 11.48 3.10 50.67
N SER A 410 12.41 3.25 49.72
CA SER A 410 13.77 2.73 49.87
C SER A 410 14.52 3.39 51.02
N GLU A 411 14.40 4.71 51.19
CA GLU A 411 15.01 5.46 52.29
C GLU A 411 14.51 4.95 53.64
N LYS A 412 13.19 4.73 53.78
CA LYS A 412 12.60 4.11 54.98
C LYS A 412 13.18 2.73 55.26
N ALA A 413 13.31 1.87 54.24
CA ALA A 413 13.89 0.54 54.41
C ALA A 413 15.37 0.59 54.81
N THR A 414 16.16 1.48 54.20
CA THR A 414 17.57 1.68 54.59
C THR A 414 17.71 2.24 56.02
N GLU A 415 16.76 3.07 56.47
CA GLU A 415 16.72 3.59 57.82
C GLU A 415 16.31 2.50 58.83
N GLU A 416 15.37 1.60 58.49
CA GLU A 416 15.04 0.42 59.29
C GLU A 416 16.25 -0.52 59.41
N LEU A 417 17.02 -0.74 58.33
CA LEU A 417 18.28 -1.49 58.38
C LEU A 417 19.34 -0.82 59.24
N ARG A 418 19.49 0.51 59.14
CA ARG A 418 20.38 1.29 60.02
C ARG A 418 19.97 1.19 61.49
N ARG A 419 18.67 1.18 61.79
CA ARG A 419 18.18 0.97 63.16
C ARG A 419 18.49 -0.43 63.64
N LEU A 420 18.31 -1.47 62.81
CA LEU A 420 18.69 -2.84 63.13
C LEU A 420 20.19 -2.93 63.50
N GLN A 421 21.05 -2.25 62.76
CA GLN A 421 22.49 -2.16 63.03
C GLN A 421 22.80 -1.42 64.35
N ASN A 422 22.33 -0.17 64.46
CA ASN A 422 22.74 0.77 65.51
C ASN A 422 22.06 0.52 66.87
N SER A 423 20.80 0.07 66.87
CA SER A 423 20.03 -0.14 68.09
C SER A 423 19.84 -1.62 68.43
N GLY A 424 19.64 -2.48 67.43
CA GLY A 424 19.48 -3.92 67.65
C GLY A 424 20.81 -4.60 67.93
N MET A 425 21.66 -4.68 66.91
CA MET A 425 22.88 -5.49 66.95
C MET A 425 23.95 -4.89 67.86
N THR A 426 24.14 -3.57 67.82
CA THR A 426 25.12 -2.90 68.69
C THR A 426 24.80 -3.10 70.18
N GLN A 427 23.53 -3.10 70.58
CA GLN A 427 23.14 -3.38 71.97
C GLN A 427 23.36 -4.85 72.36
N GLU A 428 23.07 -5.79 71.47
CA GLU A 428 23.30 -7.22 71.72
C GLU A 428 24.80 -7.55 71.83
N LEU A 429 25.66 -6.90 71.03
CA LEU A 429 27.11 -7.06 71.12
C LEU A 429 27.69 -6.40 72.39
N LEU A 430 27.18 -5.24 72.80
CA LEU A 430 27.58 -4.61 74.07
C LEU A 430 27.21 -5.47 75.29
N LYS A 431 26.03 -6.12 75.29
CA LYS A 431 25.63 -7.07 76.34
C LYS A 431 26.57 -8.28 76.45
N ARG A 432 27.25 -8.63 75.37
CA ARG A 432 28.20 -9.75 75.29
C ARG A 432 29.66 -9.34 75.56
N GLY A 433 29.90 -8.08 75.96
CA GLY A 433 31.21 -7.61 76.41
C GLY A 433 32.12 -7.04 75.32
N VAL A 434 31.59 -6.75 74.13
CA VAL A 434 32.37 -6.09 73.07
C VAL A 434 32.70 -4.64 73.46
N PRO A 435 33.97 -4.18 73.36
CA PRO A 435 34.34 -2.80 73.64
C PRO A 435 33.70 -1.79 72.65
N TRP A 436 33.15 -0.70 73.18
CA TRP A 436 32.51 0.36 72.37
C TRP A 436 33.42 0.94 71.27
N LEU A 437 34.70 1.17 71.57
CA LEU A 437 35.64 1.75 70.59
C LEU A 437 35.85 0.84 69.38
N PHE A 438 35.83 -0.48 69.58
CA PHE A 438 35.94 -1.47 68.50
C PHE A 438 34.67 -1.50 67.63
N LEU A 439 33.49 -1.46 68.27
CA LEU A 439 32.20 -1.34 67.58
C LEU A 439 32.12 -0.06 66.74
N GLN A 440 32.53 1.07 67.31
CA GLN A 440 32.51 2.36 66.63
C GLN A 440 33.38 2.36 65.37
N GLN A 441 34.58 1.80 65.44
CA GLN A 441 35.49 1.72 64.28
C GLN A 441 34.86 0.93 63.12
N ILE A 442 34.24 -0.23 63.40
CA ILE A 442 33.61 -1.06 62.36
C ILE A 442 32.39 -0.37 61.76
N LEU A 443 31.59 0.33 62.57
CA LEU A 443 30.44 1.10 62.09
C LEU A 443 30.86 2.26 61.16
N GLU A 444 31.94 2.96 61.51
CA GLU A 444 32.50 4.01 60.65
C GLU A 444 33.04 3.46 59.32
N GLU A 445 33.72 2.31 59.32
CA GLU A 445 34.14 1.60 58.10
C GLU A 445 32.95 1.22 57.21
N HIS A 446 31.90 0.62 57.80
CA HIS A 446 30.71 0.22 57.05
C HIS A 446 30.00 1.43 56.41
N SER A 447 29.93 2.55 57.14
CA SER A 447 29.37 3.80 56.62
C SER A 447 30.15 4.34 55.40
N ARG A 448 31.49 4.24 55.42
CA ARG A 448 32.35 4.63 54.30
C ARG A 448 32.17 3.71 53.10
N GLU A 449 32.11 2.40 53.33
CA GLU A 449 31.91 1.40 52.27
C GLU A 449 30.51 1.51 51.62
N LEU A 450 29.45 1.75 52.42
CA LEU A 450 28.10 1.99 51.89
C LEU A 450 28.06 3.25 51.04
N ALA A 451 28.72 4.33 51.48
CA ALA A 451 28.81 5.57 50.72
C ALA A 451 29.57 5.38 49.39
N ALA A 452 30.67 4.62 49.39
CA ALA A 452 31.41 4.28 48.18
C ALA A 452 30.57 3.42 47.21
N ARG A 453 29.83 2.44 47.73
CA ARG A 453 28.93 1.60 46.93
C ARG A 453 27.77 2.41 46.36
N ALA A 454 27.22 3.36 47.10
CA ALA A 454 26.20 4.28 46.61
C ALA A 454 26.71 5.14 45.45
N GLN A 455 27.92 5.71 45.58
CA GLN A 455 28.55 6.48 44.50
C GLN A 455 28.80 5.64 43.24
N GLN A 456 29.22 4.39 43.39
CA GLN A 456 29.41 3.48 42.26
C GLN A 456 28.09 3.21 41.52
N LEU A 457 27.02 2.83 42.25
CA LEU A 457 25.73 2.54 41.65
C LEU A 457 25.08 3.78 41.02
N GLU A 458 25.33 4.97 41.56
CA GLU A 458 24.96 6.24 40.92
C GLU A 458 25.72 6.48 39.61
N GLY A 459 26.99 6.10 39.53
CA GLY A 459 27.77 6.13 38.27
C GLY A 459 27.17 5.22 37.22
N GLU A 460 26.89 3.96 37.59
CA GLU A 460 26.27 2.97 36.69
C GLU A 460 24.87 3.40 36.19
N GLU A 461 24.08 4.08 37.04
CA GLU A 461 22.80 4.68 36.64
C GLU A 461 22.99 5.81 35.62
N ARG A 462 23.98 6.71 35.84
CA ARG A 462 24.29 7.82 34.92
C ARG A 462 24.78 7.33 33.56
N ASP A 463 25.57 6.28 33.52
CA ASP A 463 26.08 5.70 32.26
C ASP A 463 24.93 5.11 31.43
N ARG A 464 24.04 4.33 32.06
CA ARG A 464 22.82 3.81 31.42
C ARG A 464 21.88 4.90 30.95
N ASP A 465 21.79 6.00 31.69
CA ASP A 465 21.01 7.16 31.28
C ASP A 465 21.57 7.80 29.99
N GLN A 466 22.89 7.90 29.87
CA GLN A 466 23.53 8.40 28.64
C GLN A 466 23.30 7.49 27.45
N GLU A 467 23.44 6.16 27.63
CA GLU A 467 23.15 5.15 26.60
C GLU A 467 21.71 5.26 26.10
N GLY A 468 20.75 5.38 27.02
CA GLY A 468 19.34 5.54 26.69
C GLY A 468 19.06 6.83 25.89
N VAL A 469 19.68 7.96 26.26
CA VAL A 469 19.56 9.21 25.49
C VAL A 469 20.16 9.06 24.07
N GLN A 470 21.28 8.35 23.93
CA GLN A 470 21.89 8.08 22.62
C GLN A 470 21.00 7.19 21.76
N SER A 471 20.38 6.16 22.34
CA SER A 471 19.42 5.29 21.66
C SER A 471 18.22 6.09 21.11
N VAL A 472 17.64 6.98 21.92
CA VAL A 472 16.55 7.86 21.45
C VAL A 472 17.01 8.77 20.31
N ARG A 473 18.21 9.35 20.41
CA ARG A 473 18.77 10.18 19.33
C ARG A 473 18.98 9.39 18.04
N GLN A 474 19.45 8.15 18.12
CA GLN A 474 19.64 7.31 16.94
C GLN A 474 18.31 6.98 16.27
N ARG A 475 17.29 6.59 17.04
CA ARG A 475 15.94 6.34 16.53
C ARG A 475 15.33 7.55 15.82
N LEU A 476 15.57 8.76 16.34
CA LEU A 476 15.11 10.01 15.72
C LEU A 476 15.84 10.34 14.41
N LYS A 477 17.08 9.89 14.23
CA LYS A 477 17.78 10.02 12.94
C LYS A 477 17.17 9.10 11.89
N ASP A 478 16.80 7.88 12.26
CA ASP A 478 16.18 6.92 11.34
C ASP A 478 14.78 7.36 10.88
N ASP A 479 14.03 8.01 11.76
CA ASP A 479 12.68 8.55 11.48
C ASP A 479 12.70 10.08 11.23
N ALA A 480 13.78 10.61 10.64
CA ALA A 480 13.93 12.04 10.37
C ALA A 480 12.79 12.56 9.47
N LEU A 481 12.17 13.66 9.92
CA LEU A 481 11.02 14.27 9.24
C LEU A 481 11.37 14.66 7.79
N GLU A 482 12.48 15.38 7.61
CA GLU A 482 12.93 15.90 6.31
C GLU A 482 13.17 14.77 5.30
N ALA A 483 13.95 13.75 5.68
CA ALA A 483 14.22 12.59 4.83
C ALA A 483 12.94 11.84 4.43
N SER A 484 11.99 11.68 5.36
CA SER A 484 10.70 11.04 5.05
C SER A 484 9.84 11.87 4.10
N THR A 485 9.86 13.20 4.20
CA THR A 485 9.12 14.09 3.29
C THR A 485 9.78 14.20 1.92
N GLU A 486 11.11 14.21 1.86
CA GLU A 486 11.88 14.24 0.61
C GLU A 486 11.65 12.98 -0.22
N GLU A 487 11.66 11.80 0.42
CA GLU A 487 11.37 10.54 -0.27
C GLU A 487 9.94 10.51 -0.84
N GLN A 488 8.95 10.99 -0.09
CA GLN A 488 7.58 11.10 -0.63
C GLN A 488 7.52 12.09 -1.80
N ALA A 489 8.19 13.24 -1.69
CA ALA A 489 8.26 14.20 -2.79
C ALA A 489 8.94 13.63 -4.04
N GLU A 490 9.94 12.75 -3.90
CA GLU A 490 10.54 12.01 -5.02
C GLU A 490 9.55 11.04 -5.67
N LEU A 491 8.77 10.32 -4.86
CA LEU A 491 7.74 9.42 -5.36
C LEU A 491 6.68 10.17 -6.16
N ARG A 492 6.20 11.32 -5.67
CA ARG A 492 5.27 12.19 -6.41
C ARG A 492 5.87 12.70 -7.72
N ARG A 493 7.14 13.15 -7.70
CA ARG A 493 7.84 13.58 -8.92
C ARG A 493 7.95 12.46 -9.96
N TRP A 494 8.23 11.24 -9.51
CA TRP A 494 8.31 10.08 -10.39
C TRP A 494 6.94 9.67 -10.94
N GLU A 495 5.89 9.72 -10.12
CA GLU A 495 4.50 9.53 -10.55
C GLU A 495 4.14 10.48 -11.70
N HIS A 496 4.40 11.77 -11.53
CA HIS A 496 4.12 12.78 -12.54
C HIS A 496 4.92 12.51 -13.83
N LEU A 497 6.17 12.05 -13.69
CA LEU A 497 7.01 11.69 -14.84
C LEU A 497 6.47 10.47 -15.58
N ILE A 498 6.02 9.43 -14.88
CA ILE A 498 5.45 8.23 -15.48
C ILE A 498 4.14 8.55 -16.18
N PHE A 499 3.23 9.27 -15.52
CA PHE A 499 1.99 9.72 -16.12
C PHE A 499 2.24 10.46 -17.43
N ALA A 500 3.12 11.47 -17.38
CA ALA A 500 3.47 12.26 -18.56
C ALA A 500 4.07 11.39 -19.69
N LYS A 501 4.98 10.46 -19.35
CA LYS A 501 5.59 9.55 -20.33
C LYS A 501 4.55 8.64 -20.99
N LEU A 502 3.68 8.01 -20.20
CA LEU A 502 2.72 7.05 -20.71
C LEU A 502 1.60 7.71 -21.50
N CYS A 503 1.05 8.84 -21.03
CA CYS A 503 0.09 9.62 -21.81
C CYS A 503 0.69 10.10 -23.14
N SER A 504 1.97 10.50 -23.16
CA SER A 504 2.65 10.87 -24.41
C SER A 504 2.94 9.70 -25.36
N SER A 505 2.87 8.46 -24.87
CA SER A 505 3.07 7.25 -25.67
C SER A 505 1.78 6.74 -26.33
N ALA A 506 0.62 7.15 -25.81
CA ALA A 506 -0.70 6.83 -26.35
C ALA A 506 -0.85 7.37 -27.79
N PHE A 507 -1.67 6.69 -28.62
CA PHE A 507 -1.92 7.12 -29.98
C PHE A 507 -2.91 8.30 -30.02
N SER A 508 -4.02 8.17 -29.29
CA SER A 508 -5.05 9.19 -29.16
C SER A 508 -5.74 9.06 -27.80
N LEU A 509 -6.00 10.19 -27.12
CA LEU A 509 -6.80 10.24 -25.90
C LEU A 509 -7.73 11.44 -25.98
N SER A 510 -9.01 11.21 -25.73
CA SER A 510 -9.96 12.30 -25.57
C SER A 510 -9.65 13.07 -24.29
N GLU A 511 -10.18 14.30 -24.17
CA GLU A 511 -10.03 15.06 -22.93
C GLU A 511 -10.64 14.34 -21.72
N GLU A 512 -11.75 13.62 -21.92
CA GLU A 512 -12.40 12.84 -20.87
C GLU A 512 -11.55 11.63 -20.45
N GLU A 513 -10.90 10.98 -21.41
CA GLU A 513 -10.00 9.86 -21.15
C GLU A 513 -8.72 10.32 -20.46
N LEU A 514 -8.16 11.46 -20.84
CA LEU A 514 -6.98 12.02 -20.17
C LEU A 514 -7.28 12.33 -18.69
N LEU A 515 -8.47 12.89 -18.41
CA LEU A 515 -8.95 13.11 -17.04
C LEU A 515 -9.23 11.79 -16.30
N GLY A 516 -9.78 10.78 -16.98
CA GLY A 516 -9.95 9.44 -16.44
C GLY A 516 -8.63 8.74 -16.13
N MET A 517 -7.62 8.88 -16.99
CA MET A 517 -6.28 8.36 -16.76
C MET A 517 -5.58 9.07 -15.60
N ARG A 518 -5.83 10.38 -15.43
CA ARG A 518 -5.35 11.14 -14.26
C ARG A 518 -6.00 10.63 -12.96
N GLN A 519 -7.30 10.32 -13.00
CA GLN A 519 -7.98 9.68 -11.88
C GLN A 519 -7.38 8.30 -11.55
N GLU A 520 -7.09 7.51 -12.57
CA GLU A 520 -6.49 6.18 -12.40
C GLU A 520 -5.09 6.26 -11.77
N VAL A 521 -4.29 7.26 -12.15
CA VAL A 521 -3.01 7.58 -11.51
C VAL A 521 -3.20 7.89 -10.03
N HIS A 522 -4.11 8.81 -9.68
CA HIS A 522 -4.39 9.08 -8.28
C HIS A 522 -4.83 7.82 -7.50
N GLY A 523 -5.57 6.89 -8.14
CA GLY A 523 -5.93 5.59 -7.57
C GLY A 523 -4.73 4.64 -7.37
N CYS A 524 -3.86 4.52 -8.36
CA CYS A 524 -2.66 3.65 -8.31
C CYS A 524 -1.66 4.15 -7.26
N PHE A 525 -1.46 5.47 -7.17
CA PHE A 525 -0.44 6.05 -6.29
C PHE A 525 -0.96 6.42 -4.90
N ALA A 526 -2.28 6.46 -4.68
CA ALA A 526 -2.86 6.44 -3.34
C ALA A 526 -2.37 5.24 -2.50
N GLN A 527 -1.89 4.18 -3.15
CA GLN A 527 -1.31 2.98 -2.54
C GLN A 527 0.13 3.19 -2.03
N MET A 528 0.79 4.22 -2.54
CA MET A 528 2.23 4.45 -2.41
C MET A 528 2.59 5.43 -1.30
N ASP A 529 1.66 5.83 -0.45
CA ASP A 529 2.03 6.57 0.75
C ASP A 529 2.80 5.71 1.76
N ARG A 530 3.54 6.38 2.63
CA ARG A 530 4.23 5.72 3.74
C ARG A 530 3.28 5.63 4.94
N SER A 531 2.42 4.61 4.94
CA SER A 531 1.61 4.27 6.13
C SER A 531 2.49 4.02 7.38
N LEU A 532 1.91 4.22 8.57
CA LEU A 532 2.66 4.20 9.83
C LEU A 532 2.83 2.77 10.37
N ALA A 533 1.76 1.97 10.35
CA ALA A 533 1.74 0.67 11.01
C ALA A 533 2.25 -0.48 10.14
N LEU A 534 1.74 -0.61 8.92
CA LEU A 534 2.00 -1.78 8.07
C LEU A 534 3.49 -2.03 7.81
N PRO A 535 4.33 -1.03 7.44
CA PRO A 535 5.76 -1.26 7.25
C PRO A 535 6.48 -1.71 8.53
N LYS A 536 6.08 -1.19 9.69
CA LYS A 536 6.66 -1.59 10.99
C LYS A 536 6.24 -3.01 11.37
N ILE A 537 5.00 -3.41 11.11
CA ILE A 537 4.54 -4.78 11.34
C ILE A 537 5.28 -5.73 10.39
N ARG A 538 5.39 -5.37 9.10
CA ARG A 538 6.14 -6.16 8.11
C ARG A 538 7.60 -6.34 8.51
N ALA A 539 8.26 -5.28 8.99
CA ALA A 539 9.62 -5.36 9.52
C ALA A 539 9.75 -6.38 10.66
N ARG A 540 8.78 -6.41 11.59
CA ARG A 540 8.76 -7.37 12.70
C ARG A 540 8.49 -8.80 12.24
N VAL A 541 7.59 -8.97 11.27
CA VAL A 541 7.32 -10.29 10.67
C VAL A 541 8.56 -10.82 9.98
N LEU A 542 9.22 -10.00 9.15
CA LEU A 542 10.46 -10.37 8.47
C LEU A 542 11.57 -10.69 9.47
N LEU A 543 11.75 -9.86 10.49
CA LEU A 543 12.73 -10.12 11.55
C LEU A 543 12.44 -11.46 12.24
N GLN A 544 11.19 -11.71 12.60
CA GLN A 544 10.77 -12.97 13.22
C GLN A 544 10.99 -14.16 12.27
N GLN A 545 10.70 -14.02 10.98
CA GLN A 545 10.92 -15.07 9.97
C GLN A 545 12.41 -15.38 9.82
N PHE A 546 13.28 -14.37 9.71
CA PHE A 546 14.72 -14.58 9.63
C PHE A 546 15.32 -15.16 10.90
N GLN A 547 14.85 -14.73 12.07
CA GLN A 547 15.23 -15.33 13.35
C GLN A 547 14.80 -16.79 13.42
N THR A 548 13.60 -17.12 12.95
CA THR A 548 13.09 -18.50 12.92
C THR A 548 13.92 -19.36 11.97
N ALA A 549 14.18 -18.89 10.75
CA ALA A 549 14.98 -19.62 9.77
C ALA A 549 16.44 -19.82 10.24
N TRP A 550 17.01 -18.83 10.92
CA TRP A 550 18.34 -18.96 11.54
C TRP A 550 18.33 -20.03 12.64
N ARG A 551 17.34 -20.00 13.56
CA ARG A 551 17.21 -21.01 14.61
C ARG A 551 17.01 -22.40 14.03
N GLU A 552 16.15 -22.57 13.02
CA GLU A 552 15.93 -23.84 12.36
C GLU A 552 17.22 -24.38 11.71
N ALA A 553 18.02 -23.52 11.08
CA ALA A 553 19.31 -23.92 10.52
C ALA A 553 20.31 -24.37 11.61
N GLU A 554 20.33 -23.70 12.76
CA GLU A 554 21.22 -24.05 13.87
C GLU A 554 20.74 -25.31 14.62
N LEU A 555 19.42 -25.48 14.80
CA LEU A 555 18.83 -26.72 15.30
C LEU A 555 19.18 -27.92 14.40
N LEU A 556 19.10 -27.75 13.07
CA LEU A 556 19.51 -28.78 12.11
C LEU A 556 20.99 -29.12 12.23
N ARG A 557 21.87 -28.15 12.54
CA ARG A 557 23.30 -28.40 12.79
C ARG A 557 23.52 -29.19 14.06
N LEU A 558 22.80 -28.87 15.14
CA LEU A 558 22.83 -29.63 16.39
C LEU A 558 22.37 -31.07 16.16
N ASP A 559 21.27 -31.27 15.43
CA ASP A 559 20.76 -32.60 15.10
C ASP A 559 21.73 -33.41 14.21
N GLN A 560 22.39 -32.76 13.25
CA GLN A 560 23.42 -33.39 12.41
C GLN A 560 24.68 -33.75 13.20
N ALA A 561 25.10 -32.91 14.16
CA ALA A 561 26.24 -33.19 15.04
C ALA A 561 25.98 -34.40 15.94
N LEU A 562 24.73 -34.62 16.35
CA LEU A 562 24.31 -35.80 17.12
C LEU A 562 24.21 -37.06 16.26
N ALA A 563 23.88 -36.92 14.98
CA ALA A 563 23.79 -38.03 14.03
C ALA A 563 25.16 -38.49 13.48
N ALA A 564 26.23 -37.74 13.69
CA ALA A 564 27.57 -38.07 13.20
C ALA A 564 28.13 -39.35 13.87
N PRO A 565 28.63 -40.34 13.09
CA PRO A 565 29.16 -41.57 13.67
C PRO A 565 30.43 -41.31 14.48
N GLU A 566 30.43 -41.70 15.76
CA GLU A 566 31.62 -41.70 16.62
C GLU A 566 32.79 -42.42 15.91
N LEU A 567 33.94 -41.73 15.78
CA LEU A 567 35.19 -42.32 15.30
C LEU A 567 35.49 -43.64 16.07
N PRO A 568 35.91 -44.72 15.39
CA PRO A 568 36.01 -46.03 16.01
C PRO A 568 37.12 -46.07 17.07
N GLN A 569 36.75 -46.09 18.35
CA GLN A 569 37.68 -46.39 19.44
C GLN A 569 37.93 -47.91 19.59
N PRO A 570 39.15 -48.31 20.01
CA PRO A 570 39.60 -49.69 19.98
C PRO A 570 38.90 -50.56 21.04
N LYS A 571 38.70 -51.81 20.64
CA LYS A 571 37.96 -52.88 21.34
C LYS A 571 38.37 -53.06 22.81
N ALA A 572 37.45 -52.81 23.75
CA ALA A 572 37.36 -53.57 25.01
C ALA A 572 35.98 -53.44 25.71
N ARG A 573 35.40 -54.62 25.97
CA ARG A 573 34.21 -55.02 26.77
C ARG A 573 33.60 -54.02 27.79
N LYS A 574 32.30 -53.71 27.62
CA LYS A 574 31.13 -53.94 28.52
C LYS A 574 29.88 -53.22 27.94
N PRO A 575 28.69 -53.85 27.85
CA PRO A 575 27.51 -53.23 27.18
C PRO A 575 26.78 -52.16 28.03
N ARG A 576 27.14 -51.97 29.30
CA ARG A 576 26.43 -51.08 30.24
C ARG A 576 26.85 -49.61 30.20
N SER A 577 27.95 -49.24 29.52
CA SER A 577 28.43 -47.84 29.43
C SER A 577 27.83 -47.08 28.24
N LYS A 578 27.40 -47.76 27.18
CA LYS A 578 26.88 -47.14 25.95
C LYS A 578 25.52 -46.47 26.10
N SER A 579 24.68 -46.88 27.06
CA SER A 579 23.38 -46.25 27.31
C SER A 579 23.48 -44.96 28.12
N LYS A 580 24.47 -44.86 29.03
CA LYS A 580 24.74 -43.62 29.76
C LYS A 580 25.26 -42.52 28.82
N SER A 581 26.21 -42.83 27.92
CA SER A 581 26.73 -41.81 26.99
C SER A 581 25.65 -41.26 26.06
N LYS A 582 24.71 -42.09 25.58
CA LYS A 582 23.60 -41.64 24.72
C LYS A 582 22.62 -40.70 25.43
N VAL A 583 22.33 -40.95 26.71
CA VAL A 583 21.40 -40.14 27.50
C VAL A 583 22.05 -38.83 27.92
N ASP A 584 23.35 -38.85 28.21
CA ASP A 584 24.11 -37.64 28.50
C ASP A 584 24.28 -36.77 27.22
N LEU A 585 24.44 -37.38 26.04
CA LEU A 585 24.42 -36.68 24.75
C LEU A 585 23.05 -36.08 24.43
N LEU A 586 21.95 -36.80 24.69
CA LEU A 586 20.59 -36.28 24.52
C LEU A 586 20.33 -35.09 25.46
N ARG A 587 20.75 -35.20 26.73
CA ARG A 587 20.61 -34.11 27.70
C ARG A 587 21.35 -32.87 27.25
N LYS A 588 22.61 -33.03 26.86
CA LYS A 588 23.44 -31.95 26.33
C LYS A 588 22.80 -31.32 25.10
N SER A 589 22.27 -32.13 24.18
CA SER A 589 21.54 -31.62 23.02
C SER A 589 20.34 -30.75 23.42
N ILE A 590 19.52 -31.19 24.38
CA ILE A 590 18.34 -30.42 24.82
C ILE A 590 18.78 -29.13 25.50
N GLU A 591 19.83 -29.17 26.31
CA GLU A 591 20.43 -27.97 26.92
C GLU A 591 20.96 -27.00 25.85
N ASP A 592 21.69 -27.49 24.85
CA ASP A 592 22.19 -26.69 23.71
C ASP A 592 21.02 -26.07 22.91
N LYS A 593 19.92 -26.82 22.72
CA LYS A 593 18.68 -26.30 22.09
C LYS A 593 18.00 -25.23 22.94
N ILE A 594 17.91 -25.41 24.25
CA ILE A 594 17.36 -24.40 25.17
C ILE A 594 18.19 -23.12 25.13
N GLN A 595 19.53 -23.25 25.17
CA GLN A 595 20.45 -22.12 25.06
C GLN A 595 20.25 -21.36 23.74
N LEU A 596 20.07 -22.05 22.62
CA LEU A 596 19.77 -21.41 21.33
C LEU A 596 18.47 -20.57 21.34
N PHE A 597 17.46 -20.97 22.12
CA PHE A 597 16.24 -20.17 22.29
C PHE A 597 16.44 -18.96 23.22
N GLU A 598 17.46 -18.98 24.08
CA GLU A 598 17.86 -17.88 24.97
C GLU A 598 18.86 -16.91 24.30
N GLU A 599 19.61 -17.38 23.31
CA GLU A 599 20.59 -16.59 22.55
C GLU A 599 19.95 -15.46 21.73
N GLN A 600 20.64 -14.33 21.68
CA GLN A 600 20.28 -13.22 20.80
C GLN A 600 20.71 -13.52 19.37
N ALA A 601 19.79 -13.30 18.44
CA ALA A 601 20.07 -13.48 17.02
C ALA A 601 21.08 -12.43 16.51
N PRO A 602 21.82 -12.73 15.42
CA PRO A 602 22.80 -11.81 14.86
C PRO A 602 22.21 -10.44 14.50
N GLU A 603 22.96 -9.36 14.77
CA GLU A 603 22.55 -7.98 14.43
C GLU A 603 22.37 -7.77 12.92
N ASP A 604 23.13 -8.49 12.09
CA ASP A 604 23.07 -8.48 10.62
C ASP A 604 21.66 -8.78 10.07
N LEU A 605 20.78 -9.40 10.86
CA LEU A 605 19.40 -9.66 10.45
C LEU A 605 18.59 -8.38 10.29
N VAL A 606 18.88 -7.32 11.04
CA VAL A 606 18.16 -6.05 10.95
C VAL A 606 18.43 -5.36 9.61
N GLU A 607 19.68 -5.39 9.14
CA GLU A 607 20.03 -4.86 7.82
C GLU A 607 19.42 -5.68 6.68
N LYS A 608 19.34 -7.02 6.83
CA LYS A 608 18.59 -7.86 5.88
C LYS A 608 17.12 -7.46 5.81
N VAL A 609 16.47 -7.22 6.95
CA VAL A 609 15.07 -6.74 6.98
C VAL A 609 14.92 -5.41 6.25
N ARG A 610 15.84 -4.46 6.47
CA ARG A 610 15.84 -3.17 5.76
C ARG A 610 15.94 -3.37 4.24
N GLY A 611 16.87 -4.20 3.76
CA GLY A 611 17.02 -4.50 2.35
C GLY A 611 15.80 -5.18 1.71
N GLU A 612 15.14 -6.08 2.45
CA GLU A 612 13.92 -6.76 2.00
C GLU A 612 12.74 -5.80 1.85
N LEU A 613 12.52 -4.92 2.84
CA LEU A 613 11.47 -3.90 2.79
C LEU A 613 11.67 -2.94 1.60
N LEU A 614 12.91 -2.53 1.33
CA LEU A 614 13.24 -1.71 0.17
C LEU A 614 12.92 -2.44 -1.14
N ARG A 615 13.20 -3.74 -1.22
CA ARG A 615 12.88 -4.54 -2.41
C ARG A 615 11.38 -4.72 -2.60
N GLU A 616 10.63 -5.03 -1.54
CA GLU A 616 9.16 -5.09 -1.58
C GLU A 616 8.58 -3.76 -2.06
N ARG A 617 9.18 -2.65 -1.62
CA ARG A 617 8.78 -1.31 -2.05
C ARG A 617 9.01 -1.05 -3.54
N VAL A 618 10.16 -1.47 -4.09
CA VAL A 618 10.44 -1.37 -5.53
C VAL A 618 9.48 -2.23 -6.34
N GLN A 619 9.21 -3.47 -5.91
CA GLN A 619 8.26 -4.35 -6.58
C GLN A 619 6.84 -3.78 -6.59
N GLN A 620 6.41 -3.12 -5.51
CA GLN A 620 5.13 -2.40 -5.48
C GLN A 620 5.09 -1.28 -6.51
N LEU A 621 6.17 -0.49 -6.65
CA LEU A 621 6.25 0.57 -7.65
C LEU A 621 6.13 0.02 -9.08
N GLU A 622 6.87 -1.05 -9.39
CA GLU A 622 6.82 -1.72 -10.70
C GLU A 622 5.43 -2.28 -11.01
N ALA A 623 4.75 -2.85 -9.99
CA ALA A 623 3.39 -3.36 -10.15
C ALA A 623 2.37 -2.24 -10.42
N GLN A 624 2.51 -1.07 -9.78
CA GLN A 624 1.64 0.07 -10.06
C GLN A 624 1.88 0.65 -11.46
N GLU A 625 3.15 0.75 -11.89
CA GLU A 625 3.46 1.13 -13.26
C GLU A 625 2.84 0.16 -14.27
N ALA A 626 2.95 -1.15 -14.03
CA ALA A 626 2.35 -2.18 -14.89
C ALA A 626 0.81 -2.09 -14.93
N HIS A 627 0.14 -1.87 -13.79
CA HIS A 627 -1.30 -1.69 -13.73
C HIS A 627 -1.76 -0.48 -14.55
N PHE A 628 -1.06 0.65 -14.41
CA PHE A 628 -1.38 1.85 -15.18
C PHE A 628 -1.15 1.66 -16.69
N VAL A 629 -0.10 0.94 -17.07
CA VAL A 629 0.12 0.51 -18.46
C VAL A 629 -1.00 -0.39 -18.97
N GLU A 630 -1.47 -1.34 -18.16
CA GLU A 630 -2.59 -2.23 -18.51
C GLU A 630 -3.88 -1.45 -18.76
N SER A 631 -4.21 -0.48 -17.91
CA SER A 631 -5.36 0.41 -18.09
C SER A 631 -5.25 1.23 -19.39
N LEU A 632 -4.08 1.80 -19.67
CA LEU A 632 -3.86 2.55 -20.92
C LEU A 632 -3.98 1.66 -22.17
N VAL A 633 -3.32 0.50 -22.16
CA VAL A 633 -3.34 -0.44 -23.29
C VAL A 633 -4.75 -0.97 -23.53
N SER A 634 -5.49 -1.26 -22.47
CA SER A 634 -6.89 -1.71 -22.56
C SER A 634 -7.77 -0.65 -23.22
N LEU A 635 -7.61 0.62 -22.86
CA LEU A 635 -8.33 1.74 -23.47
C LEU A 635 -7.99 1.87 -24.97
N GLN A 636 -6.70 1.89 -25.31
CA GLN A 636 -6.25 1.99 -26.70
C GLN A 636 -6.73 0.80 -27.54
N PHE A 637 -6.71 -0.40 -26.97
CA PHE A 637 -7.22 -1.60 -27.63
C PHE A 637 -8.73 -1.51 -27.88
N GLN A 638 -9.51 -1.00 -26.91
CA GLN A 638 -10.95 -0.82 -27.08
C GLN A 638 -11.28 0.13 -28.24
N LYS A 639 -10.55 1.26 -28.36
CA LYS A 639 -10.70 2.18 -29.49
C LYS A 639 -10.41 1.53 -30.83
N VAL A 640 -9.24 0.88 -30.94
CA VAL A 640 -8.82 0.21 -32.18
C VAL A 640 -9.80 -0.90 -32.55
N ALA A 641 -10.27 -1.68 -31.58
CA ALA A 641 -11.26 -2.73 -31.82
C ALA A 641 -12.60 -2.15 -32.32
N GLY A 642 -13.06 -1.03 -31.76
CA GLY A 642 -14.26 -0.32 -32.21
C GLY A 642 -14.14 0.15 -33.66
N MET A 643 -13.06 0.84 -34.00
CA MET A 643 -12.82 1.33 -35.36
C MET A 643 -12.67 0.18 -36.37
N ALA A 644 -11.93 -0.88 -36.00
CA ALA A 644 -11.79 -2.07 -36.84
C ALA A 644 -13.14 -2.74 -37.09
N LYS A 645 -14.03 -2.83 -36.08
CA LYS A 645 -15.37 -3.40 -36.23
C LYS A 645 -16.21 -2.61 -37.25
N THR A 646 -16.20 -1.28 -37.18
CA THR A 646 -16.95 -0.42 -38.12
C THR A 646 -16.42 -0.52 -39.54
N LEU A 647 -15.09 -0.45 -39.73
CA LEU A 647 -14.46 -0.57 -41.06
C LEU A 647 -14.71 -1.92 -41.70
N TRP A 648 -14.60 -2.99 -40.90
CA TRP A 648 -14.83 -4.33 -41.38
C TRP A 648 -16.31 -4.53 -41.76
N ALA A 649 -17.23 -3.94 -40.99
CA ALA A 649 -18.65 -3.95 -41.32
C ALA A 649 -18.99 -3.18 -42.61
N TYR A 650 -18.39 -2.00 -42.79
CA TYR A 650 -18.50 -1.21 -44.01
C TYR A 650 -17.99 -1.97 -45.24
N THR A 651 -16.79 -2.55 -45.16
CA THR A 651 -16.17 -3.29 -46.27
C THR A 651 -16.99 -4.51 -46.69
N ALA A 652 -17.53 -5.24 -45.71
CA ALA A 652 -18.36 -6.40 -45.98
C ALA A 652 -19.68 -6.00 -46.65
N LEU A 653 -20.25 -4.86 -46.27
CA LEU A 653 -21.49 -4.35 -46.84
C LEU A 653 -21.32 -3.87 -48.28
N LEU A 654 -20.23 -3.18 -48.60
CA LEU A 654 -19.88 -2.85 -50.00
C LEU A 654 -19.78 -4.12 -50.86
N SER A 655 -19.19 -5.20 -50.33
CA SER A 655 -19.07 -6.46 -51.07
C SER A 655 -20.44 -7.12 -51.33
N VAL A 656 -21.38 -7.02 -50.37
CA VAL A 656 -22.78 -7.44 -50.57
C VAL A 656 -23.46 -6.62 -51.67
N GLN A 657 -23.23 -5.31 -51.70
CA GLN A 657 -23.81 -4.43 -52.72
C GLN A 657 -23.25 -4.69 -54.11
N ASP A 658 -21.92 -4.84 -54.23
CA ASP A 658 -21.24 -5.18 -55.49
C ASP A 658 -21.87 -6.44 -56.11
N LEU A 659 -21.99 -7.50 -55.31
CA LEU A 659 -22.59 -8.77 -55.73
C LEU A 659 -24.10 -8.66 -56.05
N LEU A 660 -24.85 -7.83 -55.32
CA LEU A 660 -26.27 -7.57 -55.64
C LEU A 660 -26.42 -6.79 -56.96
N LEU A 661 -25.55 -5.82 -57.22
CA LEU A 661 -25.57 -5.02 -58.46
C LEU A 661 -25.14 -5.83 -59.68
N GLU A 662 -24.08 -6.63 -59.55
CA GLU A 662 -23.65 -7.58 -60.60
C GLU A 662 -24.82 -8.45 -61.04
N GLU A 663 -25.55 -9.01 -60.08
CA GLU A 663 -26.66 -9.91 -60.37
C GLU A 663 -27.94 -9.22 -60.86
N LEU A 664 -28.25 -8.01 -60.37
CA LEU A 664 -29.33 -7.20 -60.95
C LEU A 664 -29.02 -6.84 -62.41
N SER A 665 -27.75 -6.68 -62.76
CA SER A 665 -27.30 -6.47 -64.14
C SER A 665 -27.35 -7.74 -64.99
N GLU A 666 -26.94 -8.90 -64.45
CA GLU A 666 -26.97 -10.20 -65.14
C GLU A 666 -28.40 -10.72 -65.34
N SER A 667 -29.31 -10.38 -64.43
CA SER A 667 -30.74 -10.72 -64.52
C SER A 667 -31.56 -9.77 -65.41
N GLU A 668 -30.91 -8.80 -66.05
CA GLU A 668 -31.51 -7.72 -66.86
C GLU A 668 -32.57 -6.88 -66.13
N THR A 669 -32.61 -6.95 -64.78
CA THR A 669 -33.55 -6.17 -63.96
C THR A 669 -33.13 -4.70 -63.83
N LEU A 670 -31.82 -4.44 -63.89
CA LEU A 670 -31.24 -3.11 -64.07
C LEU A 670 -30.35 -3.10 -65.31
N THR A 671 -30.41 -2.03 -66.11
CA THR A 671 -29.45 -1.84 -67.21
C THR A 671 -28.07 -1.48 -66.63
N LYS A 672 -26.99 -1.83 -67.33
CA LYS A 672 -25.62 -1.46 -66.90
C LYS A 672 -25.48 0.05 -66.62
N LEU A 673 -26.15 0.87 -67.43
CA LEU A 673 -26.19 2.32 -67.30
C LEU A 673 -26.97 2.80 -66.05
N ALA A 674 -28.00 2.06 -65.63
CA ALA A 674 -28.73 2.32 -64.39
C ALA A 674 -27.90 1.91 -63.15
N CYS A 675 -27.15 0.80 -63.22
CA CYS A 675 -26.21 0.42 -62.15
C CYS A 675 -25.09 1.46 -61.98
N GLU A 676 -24.52 1.96 -63.08
CA GLU A 676 -23.53 3.03 -63.08
C GLU A 676 -24.10 4.36 -62.53
N GLN A 677 -25.36 4.67 -62.83
CA GLN A 677 -26.04 5.84 -62.25
C GLN A 677 -26.29 5.70 -60.74
N ILE A 678 -26.72 4.53 -60.26
CA ILE A 678 -26.94 4.27 -58.82
C ILE A 678 -25.61 4.36 -58.05
N LEU A 679 -24.54 3.76 -58.58
CA LEU A 679 -23.20 3.85 -58.00
C LEU A 679 -22.64 5.29 -58.06
N GLY A 680 -22.95 6.02 -59.14
CA GLY A 680 -22.57 7.43 -59.30
C GLY A 680 -23.29 8.36 -58.33
N SER A 681 -24.58 8.14 -58.05
CA SER A 681 -25.37 8.94 -57.12
C SER A 681 -25.05 8.68 -55.65
N HIS A 682 -24.50 7.50 -55.34
CA HIS A 682 -24.11 7.08 -53.99
C HIS A 682 -22.58 7.03 -53.82
N SER A 683 -21.82 7.78 -54.63
CA SER A 683 -20.36 7.64 -54.67
C SER A 683 -19.69 8.01 -53.32
N PRO A 684 -19.05 7.05 -52.63
CA PRO A 684 -18.32 7.32 -51.38
C PRO A 684 -17.09 8.21 -51.63
N VAL A 685 -16.65 8.36 -52.88
CA VAL A 685 -15.49 9.18 -53.27
C VAL A 685 -15.70 10.66 -52.93
N SER A 686 -16.93 11.19 -53.08
CA SER A 686 -17.22 12.58 -52.76
C SER A 686 -17.19 12.83 -51.24
N GLU A 687 -17.76 11.93 -50.46
CA GLU A 687 -17.78 12.03 -48.99
C GLU A 687 -16.38 11.85 -48.39
N LEU A 688 -15.55 10.99 -48.97
CA LEU A 688 -14.14 10.83 -48.59
C LEU A 688 -13.27 12.04 -48.92
N GLN A 689 -13.51 12.73 -50.05
CA GLN A 689 -12.84 14.00 -50.36
C GLN A 689 -13.29 15.14 -49.43
N GLU A 690 -14.55 15.13 -49.00
CA GLU A 690 -15.06 16.08 -48.01
C GLU A 690 -14.46 15.82 -46.62
N LEU A 691 -14.26 14.55 -46.25
CA LEU A 691 -13.51 14.16 -45.05
C LEU A 691 -12.06 14.66 -45.10
N GLU A 692 -11.35 14.43 -46.21
CA GLU A 692 -9.96 14.89 -46.39
C GLU A 692 -9.85 16.41 -46.18
N ARG A 693 -10.73 17.21 -46.79
CA ARG A 693 -10.79 18.66 -46.55
C ARG A 693 -11.10 19.03 -45.09
N LYS A 694 -12.05 18.35 -44.46
CA LYS A 694 -12.41 18.60 -43.04
C LYS A 694 -11.23 18.33 -42.10
N LEU A 695 -10.42 17.31 -42.38
CA LEU A 695 -9.23 17.00 -41.61
C LEU A 695 -8.13 18.06 -41.82
N GLU A 696 -7.87 18.44 -43.07
CA GLU A 696 -6.92 19.51 -43.43
C GLU A 696 -7.28 20.86 -42.79
N ASP A 697 -8.57 21.24 -42.83
CA ASP A 697 -9.06 22.47 -42.22
C ASP A 697 -8.83 22.46 -40.70
N LYS A 698 -9.14 21.35 -40.01
CA LYS A 698 -8.93 21.23 -38.55
C LYS A 698 -7.46 21.36 -38.17
N LEU A 699 -6.56 20.73 -38.93
CA LEU A 699 -5.10 20.85 -38.73
C LEU A 699 -4.62 22.29 -38.92
N ALA A 700 -5.04 22.97 -39.99
CA ALA A 700 -4.66 24.36 -40.27
C ALA A 700 -5.15 25.34 -39.17
N HIS A 701 -6.36 25.14 -38.65
CA HIS A 701 -6.88 25.92 -37.52
C HIS A 701 -6.04 25.72 -36.24
N GLN A 702 -5.53 24.51 -36.01
CA GLN A 702 -4.67 24.24 -34.86
C GLN A 702 -3.27 24.84 -35.02
N GLU A 703 -2.63 24.68 -36.18
CA GLU A 703 -1.31 25.26 -36.44
C GLU A 703 -1.33 26.80 -36.30
N THR A 704 -2.38 27.44 -36.79
CA THR A 704 -2.57 28.89 -36.63
C THR A 704 -2.77 29.29 -35.16
N ALA A 705 -3.56 28.53 -34.39
CA ALA A 705 -3.73 28.75 -32.96
C ALA A 705 -2.42 28.54 -32.17
N GLN A 706 -1.61 27.54 -32.53
CA GLN A 706 -0.29 27.28 -31.92
C GLN A 706 0.70 28.41 -32.22
N LEU A 707 0.77 28.87 -33.47
CA LEU A 707 1.59 30.01 -33.86
C LEU A 707 1.19 31.27 -33.10
N GLN A 708 -0.12 31.53 -32.97
CA GLN A 708 -0.63 32.68 -32.20
C GLN A 708 -0.26 32.57 -30.72
N ARG A 709 -0.38 31.39 -30.10
CA ARG A 709 0.05 31.18 -28.71
C ARG A 709 1.55 31.38 -28.56
N ALA A 710 2.38 30.76 -29.41
CA ALA A 710 3.83 30.92 -29.36
C ALA A 710 4.26 32.39 -29.51
N LEU A 711 3.54 33.16 -30.35
CA LEU A 711 3.73 34.60 -30.49
C LEU A 711 3.29 35.37 -29.24
N ALA A 712 2.12 35.05 -28.67
CA ALA A 712 1.62 35.66 -27.44
C ALA A 712 2.56 35.38 -26.25
N THR A 713 3.03 34.14 -26.11
CA THR A 713 4.05 33.75 -25.15
C THR A 713 5.32 34.55 -25.39
N ARG A 714 5.87 34.59 -26.61
CA ARG A 714 7.07 35.39 -26.92
C ARG A 714 6.88 36.89 -26.65
N GLN A 715 5.68 37.44 -26.84
CA GLN A 715 5.36 38.83 -26.52
C GLN A 715 5.27 39.07 -24.99
N GLN A 716 4.71 38.13 -24.25
CA GLN A 716 4.70 38.16 -22.78
C GLN A 716 6.14 38.12 -22.22
N TRP A 717 7.06 37.42 -22.91
CA TRP A 717 8.48 37.37 -22.57
C TRP A 717 9.22 38.66 -22.94
N ALA A 718 8.80 39.34 -24.02
CA ALA A 718 9.35 40.65 -24.39
C ALA A 718 8.85 41.77 -23.46
N GLY A 719 7.66 41.62 -22.88
CA GLY A 719 7.10 42.52 -21.86
C GLY A 719 7.73 42.33 -20.46
N ASP A 720 8.12 41.10 -20.11
CA ASP A 720 8.87 40.73 -18.90
C ASP A 720 10.41 40.84 -19.11
N GLY A 721 10.87 41.68 -20.04
CA GLY A 721 12.29 42.02 -20.20
C GLY A 721 12.85 42.74 -18.95
N PRO A 722 14.16 42.68 -18.68
CA PRO A 722 14.74 43.12 -17.41
C PRO A 722 14.49 44.61 -17.17
N GLY A 723 13.51 44.91 -16.32
CA GLY A 723 13.35 46.22 -15.68
C GLY A 723 14.45 46.43 -14.64
N LEU A 724 15.71 46.51 -15.07
CA LEU A 724 16.86 46.88 -14.23
C LEU A 724 17.83 47.73 -15.04
N LEU A 725 17.43 48.98 -15.30
CA LEU A 725 18.31 50.15 -15.34
C LEU A 725 17.55 51.33 -14.69
N GLY A 726 17.08 51.13 -13.46
CA GLY A 726 16.74 52.22 -12.55
C GLY A 726 17.92 52.45 -11.63
N GLU A 727 18.68 53.50 -11.91
CA GLU A 727 19.77 54.18 -11.18
C GLU A 727 20.63 53.39 -10.16
N PRO A 728 21.98 53.50 -10.25
CA PRO A 728 22.87 52.93 -9.25
C PRO A 728 22.92 53.84 -8.01
N GLU A 729 22.29 53.44 -6.90
CA GLU A 729 22.73 53.93 -5.59
C GLU A 729 23.85 53.03 -5.04
N ASP A 730 24.96 53.72 -4.81
CA ASP A 730 26.28 53.26 -4.42
C ASP A 730 26.30 52.80 -2.96
N SER A 731 26.47 51.48 -2.71
CA SER A 731 27.34 50.89 -1.66
C SER A 731 27.05 49.40 -1.38
N GLY A 732 28.06 48.53 -1.55
CA GLY A 732 28.10 47.15 -1.01
C GLY A 732 28.18 46.00 -2.03
N SER A 733 29.33 45.86 -2.71
CA SER A 733 29.53 45.00 -3.89
C SER A 733 29.29 43.48 -3.75
N GLU A 734 29.25 42.88 -2.55
CA GLU A 734 29.09 41.41 -2.42
C GLU A 734 27.64 40.96 -2.11
N ARG A 735 26.92 41.67 -1.23
CA ARG A 735 25.50 41.35 -0.92
C ARG A 735 24.58 41.58 -2.11
N GLN A 736 24.94 42.53 -2.98
CA GLN A 736 24.19 42.86 -4.19
C GLN A 736 24.38 41.77 -5.27
N ILE A 737 25.58 41.21 -5.40
CA ILE A 737 25.84 40.11 -6.34
C ILE A 737 25.09 38.84 -5.90
N SER A 738 25.11 38.49 -4.61
CA SER A 738 24.35 37.33 -4.13
C SER A 738 22.84 37.49 -4.30
N ALA A 739 22.30 38.69 -4.07
CA ALA A 739 20.88 38.98 -4.26
C ALA A 739 20.49 38.94 -5.75
N VAL A 740 21.30 39.53 -6.63
CA VAL A 740 21.09 39.49 -8.09
C VAL A 740 21.20 38.06 -8.63
N LEU A 741 22.15 37.25 -8.15
CA LEU A 741 22.27 35.84 -8.51
C LEU A 741 21.08 35.02 -8.00
N GLN A 742 20.62 35.21 -6.76
CA GLN A 742 19.41 34.56 -6.26
C GLN A 742 18.17 34.96 -7.05
N GLN A 743 18.05 36.25 -7.42
CA GLN A 743 16.96 36.73 -8.25
C GLN A 743 17.02 36.13 -9.66
N ALA A 744 18.20 36.11 -10.29
CA ALA A 744 18.41 35.50 -11.60
C ALA A 744 18.16 33.98 -11.58
N LEU A 745 18.59 33.27 -10.54
CA LEU A 745 18.28 31.84 -10.34
C LEU A 745 16.77 31.61 -10.13
N SER A 746 16.10 32.47 -9.35
CA SER A 746 14.65 32.38 -9.15
C SER A 746 13.87 32.64 -10.43
N GLN A 747 14.32 33.59 -11.26
CA GLN A 747 13.75 33.89 -12.57
C GLN A 747 14.03 32.76 -13.57
N GLY A 748 15.27 32.26 -13.59
CA GLY A 748 15.67 31.10 -14.41
C GLY A 748 14.85 29.86 -14.08
N ARG A 749 14.59 29.61 -12.79
CA ARG A 749 13.71 28.52 -12.33
C ARG A 749 12.27 28.71 -12.80
N LYS A 750 11.68 29.91 -12.60
CA LYS A 750 10.33 30.24 -13.10
C LYS A 750 10.21 30.07 -14.61
N LEU A 751 11.26 30.42 -15.35
CA LEU A 751 11.31 30.33 -16.81
C LEU A 751 11.40 28.89 -17.28
N LEU A 752 12.20 28.06 -16.59
CA LEU A 752 12.24 26.60 -16.78
C LEU A 752 10.90 25.94 -16.46
N GLU A 753 10.25 26.32 -15.36
CA GLU A 753 8.94 25.80 -14.96
C GLU A 753 7.86 26.17 -15.98
N ARG A 754 7.81 27.42 -16.45
CA ARG A 754 6.89 27.87 -17.52
C ARG A 754 7.16 27.18 -18.86
N GLN A 755 8.42 27.02 -19.25
CA GLN A 755 8.79 26.25 -20.44
C GLN A 755 8.32 24.80 -20.32
N GLN A 756 8.66 24.11 -19.22
CA GLN A 756 8.22 22.73 -18.99
C GLN A 756 6.70 22.61 -19.01
N GLN A 757 5.99 23.58 -18.44
CA GLN A 757 4.53 23.64 -18.48
C GLN A 757 4.00 23.79 -19.91
N SER A 758 4.54 24.72 -20.69
CA SER A 758 4.17 24.90 -22.11
C SER A 758 4.40 23.62 -22.92
N TRP A 759 5.52 22.93 -22.72
CA TRP A 759 5.80 21.66 -23.39
C TRP A 759 4.86 20.53 -22.94
N ARG A 760 4.40 20.53 -21.69
CA ARG A 760 3.39 19.56 -21.21
C ARG A 760 2.04 19.84 -21.87
N GLU A 761 1.59 21.08 -21.82
CA GLU A 761 0.33 21.49 -22.45
C GLU A 761 0.33 21.19 -23.94
N GLU A 762 1.42 21.50 -24.66
CA GLU A 762 1.53 21.19 -26.09
C GLU A 762 1.41 19.68 -26.36
N ARG A 763 2.04 18.83 -25.54
CA ARG A 763 1.92 17.37 -25.65
C ARG A 763 0.49 16.90 -25.44
N ASP A 764 -0.17 17.36 -24.37
CA ASP A 764 -1.56 16.98 -24.07
C ASP A 764 -2.51 17.43 -25.19
N HIS A 765 -2.32 18.65 -25.73
CA HIS A 765 -3.10 19.14 -26.86
C HIS A 765 -2.89 18.31 -28.13
N ASN A 766 -1.68 17.81 -28.37
CA ASN A 766 -1.41 16.98 -29.54
C ASN A 766 -2.13 15.62 -29.44
N VAL A 767 -2.10 14.97 -28.27
CA VAL A 767 -2.80 13.70 -28.05
C VAL A 767 -4.32 13.85 -28.19
N VAL A 768 -4.88 14.98 -27.71
CA VAL A 768 -6.31 15.31 -27.85
C VAL A 768 -6.69 15.65 -29.29
N LEU A 769 -5.81 16.33 -30.03
CA LEU A 769 -6.05 16.59 -31.46
C LEU A 769 -6.14 15.28 -32.24
N GLU A 770 -5.23 14.34 -32.02
CA GLU A 770 -5.26 13.04 -32.70
C GLU A 770 -6.60 12.32 -32.45
N ASP A 771 -7.13 12.37 -31.22
CA ASP A 771 -8.46 11.83 -30.91
C ASP A 771 -9.59 12.55 -31.67
N LEU A 772 -9.54 13.88 -31.75
CA LEU A 772 -10.52 14.67 -32.52
C LEU A 772 -10.48 14.31 -34.01
N LEU A 773 -9.31 14.06 -34.58
CA LEU A 773 -9.15 13.64 -35.97
C LEU A 773 -9.71 12.22 -36.17
N GLU A 774 -9.34 11.27 -35.30
CA GLU A 774 -9.86 9.90 -35.33
C GLU A 774 -11.39 9.85 -35.19
N ASN A 775 -11.99 10.69 -34.35
CA ASN A 775 -13.44 10.75 -34.19
C ASN A 775 -14.15 11.27 -35.45
N VAL A 776 -13.58 12.25 -36.16
CA VAL A 776 -14.14 12.71 -37.45
C VAL A 776 -14.08 11.60 -38.49
N GLU A 777 -12.96 10.88 -38.56
CA GLU A 777 -12.83 9.71 -39.43
C GLU A 777 -13.88 8.65 -39.05
N PHE A 778 -14.02 8.32 -37.76
CA PHE A 778 -14.97 7.33 -37.29
C PHE A 778 -16.43 7.71 -37.58
N ASP A 779 -16.83 8.96 -37.29
CA ASP A 779 -18.19 9.46 -37.53
C ASP A 779 -18.55 9.45 -39.01
N THR A 780 -17.59 9.82 -39.88
CA THR A 780 -17.80 9.74 -41.32
C THR A 780 -17.91 8.31 -41.82
N PHE A 781 -17.08 7.38 -41.34
CA PHE A 781 -17.23 5.95 -41.65
C PHE A 781 -18.54 5.36 -41.12
N ALA A 782 -19.01 5.79 -39.95
CA ALA A 782 -20.31 5.37 -39.39
C ALA A 782 -21.48 5.91 -40.22
N ALA A 783 -21.40 7.17 -40.67
CA ALA A 783 -22.37 7.78 -41.56
C ALA A 783 -22.41 7.05 -42.92
N LEU A 784 -21.24 6.81 -43.53
CA LEU A 784 -21.08 6.01 -44.74
C LEU A 784 -21.69 4.61 -44.56
N TYR A 785 -21.34 3.91 -43.47
CA TYR A 785 -21.94 2.62 -43.15
C TYR A 785 -23.47 2.68 -43.09
N SER A 786 -24.06 3.70 -42.47
CA SER A 786 -25.52 3.87 -42.39
C SER A 786 -26.16 4.15 -43.76
N GLN A 787 -25.48 4.88 -44.64
CA GLN A 787 -25.90 5.16 -46.01
C GLN A 787 -25.85 3.90 -46.86
N GLU A 788 -24.73 3.19 -46.81
CA GLU A 788 -24.55 1.97 -47.57
C GLU A 788 -25.53 0.88 -47.11
N LEU A 789 -25.81 0.78 -45.81
CA LEU A 789 -26.81 -0.13 -45.30
C LEU A 789 -28.22 0.15 -45.88
N ARG A 790 -28.57 1.43 -46.05
CA ARG A 790 -29.84 1.82 -46.71
C ARG A 790 -29.85 1.41 -48.18
N LEU A 791 -28.74 1.60 -48.90
CA LEU A 791 -28.60 1.17 -50.29
C LEU A 791 -28.67 -0.36 -50.45
N ALA A 792 -27.98 -1.11 -49.59
CA ALA A 792 -28.04 -2.58 -49.59
C ALA A 792 -29.46 -3.10 -49.29
N SER A 793 -30.20 -2.42 -48.40
CA SER A 793 -31.62 -2.70 -48.13
C SER A 793 -32.54 -2.40 -49.34
N TYR A 794 -32.22 -1.38 -50.13
CA TYR A 794 -32.92 -1.08 -51.37
C TYR A 794 -32.62 -2.13 -52.47
N LEU A 795 -31.34 -2.43 -52.71
CA LEU A 795 -30.90 -3.41 -53.70
C LEU A 795 -31.39 -4.82 -53.39
N SER A 796 -31.40 -5.22 -52.12
CA SER A 796 -31.93 -6.52 -51.71
C SER A 796 -33.43 -6.67 -51.94
N ARG A 797 -34.20 -5.58 -51.82
CA ARG A 797 -35.63 -5.54 -52.17
C ARG A 797 -35.83 -5.64 -53.69
N LEU A 798 -35.04 -4.92 -54.48
CA LEU A 798 -35.08 -5.03 -55.95
C LEU A 798 -34.70 -6.43 -56.45
N ALA A 799 -33.72 -7.06 -55.82
CA ALA A 799 -33.30 -8.42 -56.16
C ALA A 799 -34.31 -9.49 -55.69
N MET A 800 -35.30 -9.14 -54.87
CA MET A 800 -36.27 -10.07 -54.28
C MET A 800 -35.61 -11.09 -53.31
N VAL A 801 -34.58 -10.67 -52.57
CA VAL A 801 -33.91 -11.49 -51.55
C VAL A 801 -34.91 -11.74 -50.39
N PRO A 802 -35.22 -13.01 -50.04
CA PRO A 802 -36.03 -13.28 -48.86
C PRO A 802 -35.36 -12.76 -47.58
N GLY A 803 -36.10 -12.16 -46.65
CA GLY A 803 -35.51 -11.59 -45.42
C GLY A 803 -34.76 -12.60 -44.53
N GLY A 804 -35.08 -13.89 -44.61
CA GLY A 804 -34.31 -14.96 -43.94
C GLY A 804 -33.01 -15.34 -44.66
N THR A 805 -32.87 -15.00 -45.94
CA THR A 805 -31.65 -15.14 -46.74
C THR A 805 -30.77 -13.90 -46.58
N LEU A 806 -31.35 -12.70 -46.57
CA LEU A 806 -30.65 -11.45 -46.29
C LEU A 806 -29.98 -11.49 -44.91
N ARG A 807 -30.67 -12.01 -43.89
CA ARG A 807 -30.09 -12.25 -42.56
C ARG A 807 -28.91 -13.23 -42.60
N ARG A 808 -28.98 -14.27 -43.42
CA ARG A 808 -27.88 -15.24 -43.59
C ARG A 808 -26.68 -14.60 -44.30
N LEU A 809 -26.91 -13.85 -45.37
CA LEU A 809 -25.87 -13.10 -46.08
C LEU A 809 -25.21 -12.06 -45.17
N LEU A 810 -25.98 -11.31 -44.40
CA LEU A 810 -25.45 -10.36 -43.42
C LEU A 810 -24.71 -11.08 -42.28
N SER A 811 -25.15 -12.26 -41.83
CA SER A 811 -24.39 -13.03 -40.82
C SER A 811 -23.07 -13.61 -41.36
N VAL A 812 -22.96 -13.78 -42.69
CA VAL A 812 -21.71 -14.16 -43.36
C VAL A 812 -20.79 -12.95 -43.54
N ALA A 813 -21.37 -11.82 -43.95
CA ALA A 813 -20.69 -10.53 -44.06
C ALA A 813 -20.32 -9.94 -42.69
N LEU A 814 -21.00 -10.36 -41.61
CA LEU A 814 -20.82 -9.85 -40.25
C LEU A 814 -20.91 -10.96 -39.17
N PRO A 815 -19.97 -11.93 -39.09
CA PRO A 815 -20.01 -13.06 -38.17
C PRO A 815 -19.76 -12.66 -36.71
N THR A 816 -19.24 -11.45 -36.45
CA THR A 816 -19.05 -10.90 -35.09
C THR A 816 -20.24 -10.05 -34.61
N ALA A 817 -21.22 -9.76 -35.47
CA ALA A 817 -22.42 -9.02 -35.09
C ALA A 817 -23.45 -9.91 -34.39
N SER A 818 -24.04 -9.41 -33.31
CA SER A 818 -25.14 -10.06 -32.60
C SER A 818 -26.41 -10.08 -33.43
N GLN A 819 -27.31 -11.05 -33.19
CA GLN A 819 -28.60 -11.13 -33.89
C GLN A 819 -29.45 -9.86 -33.71
N SER A 820 -29.36 -9.18 -32.57
CA SER A 820 -30.01 -7.90 -32.29
C SER A 820 -29.46 -6.76 -33.14
N GLU A 821 -28.13 -6.66 -33.32
CA GLU A 821 -27.51 -5.66 -34.19
C GLU A 821 -27.89 -5.88 -35.67
N LEU A 822 -27.92 -7.14 -36.11
CA LEU A 822 -28.32 -7.52 -37.46
C LEU A 822 -29.81 -7.26 -37.74
N LEU A 823 -30.67 -7.38 -36.73
CA LEU A 823 -32.11 -7.09 -36.86
C LEU A 823 -32.39 -5.58 -36.85
N ALA A 824 -31.71 -4.81 -36.01
CA ALA A 824 -31.80 -3.35 -36.00
C ALA A 824 -31.34 -2.73 -37.34
N ALA A 825 -30.33 -3.32 -37.98
CA ALA A 825 -29.89 -2.95 -39.31
C ALA A 825 -30.91 -3.23 -40.43
N LEU A 826 -31.92 -4.07 -40.14
CA LEU A 826 -32.94 -4.52 -41.09
C LEU A 826 -34.32 -3.91 -40.84
N ASP A 827 -34.54 -3.15 -39.75
CA ASP A 827 -35.83 -2.55 -39.43
C ASP A 827 -36.07 -1.26 -40.25
N PRO A 828 -37.05 -1.22 -41.17
CA PRO A 828 -37.27 -0.11 -42.09
C PRO A 828 -38.21 0.99 -41.51
N GLY A 829 -38.08 1.30 -40.22
CA GLY A 829 -38.90 2.31 -39.56
C GLY A 829 -38.46 3.74 -39.89
N SER A 830 -39.14 4.39 -40.84
CA SER A 830 -39.08 5.82 -41.21
C SER A 830 -38.14 6.22 -42.35
N GLN A 831 -38.62 6.17 -43.59
CA GLN A 831 -38.61 7.35 -44.48
C GLN A 831 -39.44 7.09 -45.74
N LYS A 832 -40.46 7.93 -45.93
CA LYS A 832 -41.28 8.03 -47.13
C LYS A 832 -40.40 8.55 -48.27
N HIS A 833 -40.21 7.77 -49.32
CA HIS A 833 -39.86 8.32 -50.64
C HIS A 833 -41.14 8.59 -51.43
N PRO A 834 -41.19 9.65 -52.25
CA PRO A 834 -42.34 9.95 -53.09
C PRO A 834 -42.43 8.91 -54.21
N GLU A 835 -43.51 8.15 -54.21
CA GLU A 835 -43.86 7.23 -55.27
C GLU A 835 -44.11 8.02 -56.56
N HIS A 836 -43.30 7.79 -57.59
CA HIS A 836 -43.77 8.02 -58.96
C HIS A 836 -44.68 6.85 -59.33
N THR A 837 -45.98 7.14 -59.35
CA THR A 837 -47.05 6.31 -59.85
C THR A 837 -46.80 5.91 -61.30
N VAL A 838 -46.65 4.61 -61.54
CA VAL A 838 -47.04 3.99 -62.81
C VAL A 838 -48.05 2.92 -62.46
N GLU A 839 -49.31 3.22 -62.78
CA GLU A 839 -50.42 2.26 -62.75
C GLU A 839 -50.05 1.05 -63.61
N ASN A 840 -50.21 -0.16 -63.06
CA ASN A 840 -50.59 -1.28 -63.90
C ASN A 840 -51.47 -2.26 -63.13
N ASP A 841 -52.55 -2.65 -63.80
CA ASP A 841 -53.75 -3.31 -63.29
C ASP A 841 -53.60 -4.85 -63.28
N GLY A 842 -54.58 -5.51 -62.65
CA GLY A 842 -54.55 -6.88 -62.11
C GLY A 842 -54.14 -8.07 -62.99
N GLY A 843 -53.65 -9.11 -62.29
CA GLY A 843 -53.88 -10.53 -62.62
C GLY A 843 -52.65 -11.36 -63.00
N GLY A 844 -52.16 -12.23 -62.11
CA GLY A 844 -51.13 -13.21 -62.47
C GLY A 844 -50.48 -14.04 -61.35
N GLU A 845 -51.24 -14.75 -60.52
CA GLU A 845 -50.69 -15.59 -59.43
C GLU A 845 -49.98 -16.90 -59.88
N GLN A 846 -49.77 -17.16 -61.18
CA GLN A 846 -49.18 -18.41 -61.66
C GLN A 846 -47.81 -18.29 -62.36
N ALA A 847 -47.32 -17.07 -62.65
CA ALA A 847 -45.99 -16.85 -63.22
C ALA A 847 -44.86 -16.79 -62.16
N ASP A 848 -45.21 -16.66 -60.88
CA ASP A 848 -44.26 -16.34 -59.81
C ASP A 848 -43.46 -17.54 -59.27
N LEU A 849 -44.02 -18.76 -59.34
CA LEU A 849 -43.38 -19.96 -58.79
C LEU A 849 -42.14 -20.39 -59.60
N GLY A 850 -42.11 -20.12 -60.90
CA GLY A 850 -40.97 -20.40 -61.79
C GLY A 850 -39.80 -19.43 -61.60
N ARG A 851 -40.07 -18.14 -61.33
CA ARG A 851 -39.04 -17.17 -60.94
C ARG A 851 -38.46 -17.50 -59.57
N ARG A 852 -39.29 -17.85 -58.58
CA ARG A 852 -38.86 -18.17 -57.21
C ARG A 852 -37.82 -19.29 -57.10
N ARG A 853 -37.94 -20.36 -57.90
CA ARG A 853 -36.94 -21.46 -57.95
C ARG A 853 -35.60 -21.03 -58.58
N LYS A 854 -35.62 -20.17 -59.60
CA LYS A 854 -34.40 -19.61 -60.23
C LYS A 854 -33.64 -18.70 -59.25
N HIS A 855 -34.37 -17.86 -58.52
CA HIS A 855 -33.81 -17.01 -57.47
C HIS A 855 -33.24 -17.83 -56.29
N GLN A 856 -33.79 -19.00 -55.96
CA GLN A 856 -33.30 -19.82 -54.84
C GLN A 856 -31.89 -20.41 -55.04
N GLY A 857 -31.57 -20.91 -56.25
CA GLY A 857 -30.23 -21.40 -56.57
C GLY A 857 -29.20 -20.27 -56.63
N TRP A 858 -29.62 -19.11 -57.12
CA TRP A 858 -28.87 -17.87 -57.09
C TRP A 858 -28.56 -17.43 -55.65
N TRP A 859 -29.51 -17.50 -54.70
CA TRP A 859 -29.27 -17.01 -53.32
C TRP A 859 -28.15 -17.81 -52.64
N GLN A 860 -28.09 -19.11 -52.95
CA GLN A 860 -27.04 -20.02 -52.49
C GLN A 860 -25.70 -19.79 -53.20
N ALA A 861 -25.71 -19.43 -54.49
CA ALA A 861 -24.53 -19.05 -55.26
C ALA A 861 -23.96 -17.69 -54.83
N LEU A 862 -24.83 -16.71 -54.53
CA LEU A 862 -24.45 -15.43 -53.95
C LEU A 862 -23.82 -15.65 -52.58
N GLU A 863 -24.43 -16.48 -51.72
CA GLU A 863 -23.86 -16.78 -50.41
C GLU A 863 -22.49 -17.46 -50.51
N SER A 864 -22.29 -18.38 -51.46
CA SER A 864 -20.99 -19.04 -51.68
C SER A 864 -19.95 -18.13 -52.33
N ARG A 865 -20.34 -17.28 -53.29
CA ARG A 865 -19.51 -16.21 -53.88
C ARG A 865 -19.07 -15.21 -52.84
N LEU A 866 -19.98 -14.76 -51.98
CA LEU A 866 -19.71 -13.81 -50.90
C LEU A 866 -18.78 -14.41 -49.85
N ARG A 867 -18.95 -15.70 -49.50
CA ARG A 867 -17.97 -16.45 -48.69
C ARG A 867 -16.60 -16.51 -49.38
N GLY A 868 -16.56 -16.76 -50.68
CA GLY A 868 -15.33 -16.77 -51.47
C GLY A 868 -14.63 -15.41 -51.53
N GLU A 869 -15.36 -14.33 -51.77
CA GLU A 869 -14.86 -12.96 -51.83
C GLU A 869 -14.39 -12.44 -50.47
N LEU A 870 -15.13 -12.71 -49.38
CA LEU A 870 -14.67 -12.35 -48.04
C LEU A 870 -13.35 -13.04 -47.68
N ILE A 871 -13.12 -14.25 -48.18
CA ILE A 871 -11.87 -15.00 -48.00
C ILE A 871 -10.74 -14.46 -48.90
N SER A 872 -11.03 -14.03 -50.14
CA SER A 872 -10.01 -13.60 -51.12
C SER A 872 -9.73 -12.09 -51.14
N ARG A 873 -10.75 -11.23 -51.09
CA ARG A 873 -10.65 -9.75 -51.15
C ARG A 873 -10.51 -9.08 -49.78
N GLY A 874 -10.83 -9.77 -48.69
CA GLY A 874 -10.71 -9.23 -47.33
C GLY A 874 -9.28 -8.80 -46.97
N LEU A 875 -8.26 -9.50 -47.50
CA LEU A 875 -6.85 -9.14 -47.31
C LEU A 875 -6.43 -7.92 -48.15
N GLU A 876 -6.84 -7.86 -49.42
CA GLU A 876 -6.46 -6.76 -50.34
C GLU A 876 -7.13 -5.43 -50.02
N LYS A 877 -8.43 -5.43 -49.66
CA LYS A 877 -9.14 -4.20 -49.28
C LYS A 877 -8.72 -3.68 -47.89
N MET A 878 -8.35 -4.56 -46.96
CA MET A 878 -7.77 -4.16 -45.67
C MET A 878 -6.36 -3.56 -45.84
N LEU A 879 -5.55 -4.14 -46.74
CA LEU A 879 -4.26 -3.56 -47.14
C LEU A 879 -4.44 -2.19 -47.80
N TRP A 880 -5.42 -2.03 -48.70
CA TRP A 880 -5.71 -0.73 -49.32
C TRP A 880 -6.16 0.32 -48.31
N ALA A 881 -7.06 0.00 -47.38
CA ALA A 881 -7.50 0.93 -46.33
C ALA A 881 -6.36 1.31 -45.38
N ARG A 882 -5.46 0.37 -45.07
CA ARG A 882 -4.25 0.60 -44.26
C ARG A 882 -3.22 1.46 -45.00
N GLU A 883 -2.96 1.17 -46.28
CA GLU A 883 -2.08 1.98 -47.14
C GLU A 883 -2.63 3.39 -47.38
N ARG A 884 -3.96 3.54 -47.45
CA ARG A 884 -4.63 4.84 -47.59
C ARG A 884 -4.55 5.65 -46.29
N LYS A 885 -4.80 5.02 -45.13
CA LYS A 885 -4.54 5.60 -43.79
C LYS A 885 -3.07 6.03 -43.66
N GLU A 886 -2.14 5.18 -44.07
CA GLU A 886 -0.73 5.54 -44.15
C GLU A 886 -0.45 6.67 -45.13
N SER A 887 -1.17 6.80 -46.25
CA SER A 887 -0.95 7.87 -47.24
C SER A 887 -1.48 9.23 -46.80
N ILE A 888 -2.59 9.25 -46.04
CA ILE A 888 -3.18 10.46 -45.44
C ILE A 888 -2.32 10.93 -44.26
N LEU A 889 -1.74 9.99 -43.50
CA LEU A 889 -0.77 10.27 -42.45
C LEU A 889 0.65 10.56 -43.01
N LYS A 890 0.94 10.21 -44.27
CA LYS A 890 2.19 10.53 -44.98
C LYS A 890 2.03 11.82 -45.78
N LYS A 891 1.92 12.98 -45.10
CA LYS A 891 2.65 14.23 -45.42
C LYS A 891 2.27 15.39 -44.48
N THR A 892 3.22 15.79 -43.62
CA THR A 892 4.04 17.03 -43.64
C THR A 892 4.60 17.33 -42.24
N CYS A 893 4.14 16.61 -41.23
CA CYS A 893 4.79 16.53 -39.93
C CYS A 893 5.17 15.05 -39.69
N PRO A 894 6.41 14.72 -39.32
CA PRO A 894 6.64 13.41 -38.69
C PRO A 894 5.63 13.29 -37.52
N PRO A 895 5.20 12.07 -37.13
CA PRO A 895 4.52 11.95 -35.85
C PRO A 895 5.35 12.71 -34.83
N LEU A 896 4.72 13.55 -34.01
CA LEU A 896 5.37 14.38 -32.98
C LEU A 896 6.18 13.55 -31.95
N ARG A 897 6.35 12.24 -32.20
CA ARG A 897 7.29 11.30 -31.58
C ARG A 897 8.77 11.60 -31.83
N GLU A 898 9.18 12.26 -32.92
CA GLU A 898 10.62 12.43 -33.24
C GLU A 898 11.35 13.54 -32.46
N ARG A 899 10.66 14.33 -31.61
CA ARG A 899 11.30 15.35 -30.75
C ARG A 899 11.45 14.92 -29.29
N VAL A 900 11.70 13.63 -29.05
CA VAL A 900 11.99 13.15 -27.69
C VAL A 900 13.34 12.44 -27.69
N VAL A 901 14.42 13.23 -27.64
CA VAL A 901 15.64 12.77 -26.98
C VAL A 901 15.45 13.13 -25.51
N MET A 902 15.22 12.13 -24.65
CA MET A 902 15.30 12.32 -23.21
C MET A 902 16.18 11.25 -22.58
N PRO A 903 17.08 11.64 -21.66
CA PRO A 903 18.06 10.76 -21.06
C PRO A 903 17.48 9.93 -19.90
N GLY A 904 18.11 8.80 -19.65
CA GLY A 904 18.07 8.10 -18.36
C GLY A 904 17.34 6.76 -18.39
N LYS A 905 18.12 5.68 -18.35
CA LYS A 905 17.69 4.41 -17.77
C LYS A 905 16.94 4.71 -16.47
N GLY A 906 15.77 4.10 -16.28
CA GLY A 906 14.95 4.23 -15.08
C GLY A 906 15.62 3.62 -13.86
N SER A 907 16.63 4.28 -13.30
CA SER A 907 17.19 3.95 -11.99
C SER A 907 16.87 5.07 -11.01
N TRP A 908 16.15 4.71 -9.95
CA TRP A 908 15.95 5.55 -8.77
C TRP A 908 17.31 5.90 -8.13
N PRO A 909 17.62 7.17 -7.84
CA PRO A 909 18.92 7.56 -7.30
C PRO A 909 19.22 7.09 -5.87
N HIS A 910 18.20 6.74 -5.09
CA HIS A 910 18.34 6.44 -3.64
C HIS A 910 17.85 5.04 -3.21
N LEU A 911 17.31 4.25 -4.14
CA LEU A 911 16.87 2.85 -3.92
C LEU A 911 17.74 1.84 -4.70
N SER A 912 18.86 2.30 -5.25
CA SER A 912 19.80 1.44 -5.96
C SER A 912 20.47 0.50 -4.96
N LEU A 913 20.04 -0.76 -4.95
CA LEU A 913 20.79 -1.82 -4.31
C LEU A 913 22.13 -1.92 -5.07
N GLU A 914 23.24 -1.48 -4.49
CA GLU A 914 24.55 -1.96 -4.94
C GLU A 914 24.54 -3.47 -4.76
N SER A 915 24.46 -4.20 -5.87
CA SER A 915 24.48 -5.65 -5.86
C SER A 915 25.84 -6.11 -5.35
N ILE A 916 25.89 -6.60 -4.11
CA ILE A 916 26.99 -7.45 -3.65
C ILE A 916 26.93 -8.73 -4.49
N GLY A 917 27.78 -8.78 -5.51
CA GLY A 917 27.93 -9.89 -6.45
C GLY A 917 27.58 -9.50 -7.88
N GLU A 918 28.60 -9.14 -8.67
CA GLU A 918 28.49 -8.96 -10.13
C GLU A 918 27.91 -10.21 -10.79
N PRO A 919 26.79 -10.11 -11.53
CA PRO A 919 26.53 -11.03 -12.62
C PRO A 919 27.24 -10.48 -13.87
N ALA A 920 28.15 -11.29 -14.41
CA ALA A 920 28.82 -11.03 -15.66
C ALA A 920 27.83 -10.55 -16.74
N ALA A 921 28.20 -9.46 -17.43
CA ALA A 921 27.43 -8.92 -18.53
C ALA A 921 27.26 -10.00 -19.61
N VAL A 922 26.05 -10.55 -19.72
CA VAL A 922 25.64 -11.29 -20.92
C VAL A 922 25.26 -10.24 -21.94
N PRO A 923 26.04 -10.04 -23.02
CA PRO A 923 25.65 -9.12 -24.07
C PRO A 923 24.39 -9.68 -24.73
N ILE A 924 23.35 -8.86 -24.83
CA ILE A 924 22.19 -9.14 -25.68
C ILE A 924 22.68 -9.06 -27.13
N VAL A 925 23.29 -10.14 -27.61
CA VAL A 925 23.48 -10.39 -29.04
C VAL A 925 22.25 -11.15 -29.49
N GLY A 926 21.37 -10.42 -30.19
CA GLY A 926 20.12 -10.97 -30.72
C GLY A 926 19.20 -9.92 -31.31
N ALA A 927 19.74 -8.79 -31.78
CA ALA A 927 19.06 -7.92 -32.72
C ALA A 927 19.35 -8.43 -34.13
N GLU A 928 18.79 -9.58 -34.50
CA GLU A 928 18.57 -9.88 -35.91
C GLU A 928 17.21 -9.30 -36.27
N THR A 929 17.24 -8.06 -36.75
CA THR A 929 16.17 -7.48 -37.56
C THR A 929 16.04 -8.35 -38.81
N ILE A 930 15.13 -9.31 -38.78
CA ILE A 930 14.63 -9.89 -40.01
C ILE A 930 13.66 -8.87 -40.60
N ASP A 931 14.20 -8.01 -41.45
CA ASP A 931 13.44 -7.17 -42.37
C ASP A 931 12.71 -8.08 -43.36
N LEU A 932 11.47 -8.42 -43.04
CA LEU A 932 10.52 -8.95 -44.03
C LEU A 932 9.40 -7.92 -44.17
N LEU A 933 9.60 -7.06 -45.17
CA LEU A 933 8.67 -6.11 -45.80
C LEU A 933 8.39 -4.81 -45.02
N HIS A 934 8.90 -3.71 -45.58
CA HIS A 934 8.73 -2.31 -45.21
C HIS A 934 7.28 -1.92 -44.86
N THR A 935 6.88 -2.08 -43.60
CA THR A 935 5.54 -1.70 -43.10
C THR A 935 5.56 -0.73 -41.92
N GLY A 936 6.70 -0.17 -41.53
CA GLY A 936 6.77 0.93 -40.53
C GLY A 936 6.25 0.61 -39.12
N GLU A 937 5.62 -0.54 -38.89
CA GLU A 937 5.08 -0.99 -37.63
C GLU A 937 6.03 -1.99 -36.97
N LYS A 938 6.56 -1.63 -35.80
CA LYS A 938 7.23 -2.60 -34.92
C LYS A 938 6.14 -3.40 -34.20
N LEU A 939 5.90 -4.63 -34.66
CA LEU A 939 5.15 -5.63 -33.90
C LEU A 939 5.95 -6.00 -32.64
N PHE A 940 5.49 -5.57 -31.47
CA PHE A 940 5.98 -6.09 -30.20
C PHE A 940 5.31 -7.44 -29.92
N ILE A 941 5.98 -8.53 -30.30
CA ILE A 941 5.62 -9.85 -29.81
C ILE A 941 6.24 -10.00 -28.42
N PHE A 942 5.44 -9.81 -27.37
CA PHE A 942 5.82 -10.22 -26.03
C PHE A 942 5.85 -11.75 -25.97
N ARG A 943 7.02 -12.33 -26.19
CA ARG A 943 7.27 -13.70 -25.73
C ARG A 943 7.65 -13.61 -24.26
N ASN A 944 6.86 -14.28 -23.42
CA ASN A 944 7.22 -14.54 -22.04
C ASN A 944 8.64 -15.15 -22.02
N PRO A 945 9.63 -14.55 -21.33
CA PRO A 945 10.91 -15.21 -21.16
C PRO A 945 10.66 -16.53 -20.44
N LYS A 946 11.24 -17.60 -20.99
CA LYS A 946 11.18 -18.94 -20.40
C LYS A 946 11.47 -18.85 -18.90
N GLU A 947 10.62 -19.48 -18.10
CA GLU A 947 10.90 -19.76 -16.69
C GLU A 947 12.31 -20.38 -16.56
N PRO A 948 13.10 -20.01 -15.52
CA PRO A 948 14.38 -20.66 -15.29
C PRO A 948 14.14 -22.14 -14.94
N GLU A 949 14.77 -23.02 -15.72
CA GLU A 949 14.82 -24.46 -15.43
C GLU A 949 15.55 -24.68 -14.10
N ILE A 950 14.78 -24.89 -13.02
CA ILE A 950 15.29 -25.49 -11.79
C ILE A 950 14.88 -26.96 -11.80
N SER A 951 15.85 -27.81 -12.08
CA SER A 951 15.73 -29.26 -12.00
C SER A 951 15.64 -29.73 -10.55
N LEU A 952 14.46 -30.12 -10.07
CA LEU A 952 14.31 -31.03 -8.93
C LEU A 952 13.14 -32.01 -9.15
N HIS A 953 13.48 -33.30 -9.07
CA HIS A 953 12.62 -34.45 -9.29
C HIS A 953 11.42 -34.54 -8.32
N ALA A 954 10.19 -34.63 -8.85
CA ALA A 954 9.03 -35.20 -8.18
C ALA A 954 8.02 -35.81 -9.21
N PRO A 955 7.23 -36.84 -8.85
CA PRO A 955 6.66 -37.84 -9.78
C PRO A 955 5.34 -37.41 -10.47
N PRO A 956 4.90 -38.09 -11.55
CA PRO A 956 3.99 -37.51 -12.54
C PRO A 956 2.53 -37.51 -12.08
N ARG A 957 1.93 -36.33 -11.93
CA ARG A 957 0.48 -36.18 -11.76
C ARG A 957 -0.22 -36.15 -13.13
N ARG A 958 -1.29 -36.93 -13.24
CA ARG A 958 -2.08 -37.21 -14.45
C ARG A 958 -2.57 -35.93 -15.14
N LYS A 959 -2.30 -35.83 -16.45
CA LYS A 959 -2.76 -34.74 -17.34
C LYS A 959 -4.29 -34.65 -17.35
N LYS A 960 -4.85 -33.55 -16.84
CA LYS A 960 -6.24 -33.13 -17.15
C LYS A 960 -6.28 -32.73 -18.63
N LYS A 961 -7.20 -33.34 -19.39
CA LYS A 961 -7.44 -33.00 -20.80
C LYS A 961 -8.04 -31.59 -20.88
N ASN A 962 -7.36 -30.70 -21.60
CA ASN A 962 -7.84 -29.36 -21.88
C ASN A 962 -9.06 -29.40 -22.81
N PHE A 963 -10.12 -28.68 -22.40
CA PHE A 963 -11.45 -28.59 -23.00
C PHE A 963 -11.43 -28.08 -24.46
N LEU A 964 -10.34 -27.43 -24.89
CA LEU A 964 -10.18 -26.83 -26.21
C LEU A 964 -9.92 -27.84 -27.34
N ASN A 965 -9.50 -29.08 -27.01
CA ASN A 965 -9.27 -30.12 -28.02
C ASN A 965 -10.50 -31.01 -28.30
N ALA A 966 -11.59 -30.84 -27.56
CA ALA A 966 -12.81 -31.63 -27.78
C ALA A 966 -13.72 -31.05 -28.88
N LYS A 967 -13.64 -29.74 -29.17
CA LYS A 967 -14.48 -29.10 -30.20
C LYS A 967 -13.95 -29.19 -31.63
N LYS A 968 -12.66 -29.51 -31.83
CA LYS A 968 -12.08 -29.73 -33.17
C LYS A 968 -12.30 -31.16 -33.71
N ALA A 969 -12.67 -32.13 -32.86
CA ALA A 969 -12.86 -33.52 -33.26
C ALA A 969 -14.29 -33.84 -33.71
N THR A 970 -15.27 -32.97 -33.43
CA THR A 970 -16.70 -33.23 -33.74
C THR A 970 -17.18 -32.70 -35.09
N TRP A 971 -16.31 -32.03 -35.87
CA TRP A 971 -16.64 -31.55 -37.21
C TRP A 971 -16.03 -32.40 -38.34
N ALA A 972 -15.31 -33.48 -38.02
CA ALA A 972 -14.66 -34.33 -39.01
C ALA A 972 -15.37 -35.68 -39.26
N LEU A 973 -16.50 -35.98 -38.60
CA LEU A 973 -17.25 -37.22 -38.80
C LEU A 973 -18.75 -36.95 -38.66
N GLY A 974 -19.44 -36.84 -39.79
CA GLY A 974 -20.89 -36.64 -39.86
C GLY A 974 -21.34 -36.10 -41.23
N MET A 975 -20.89 -36.73 -42.31
CA MET A 975 -21.71 -36.78 -43.53
C MET A 975 -22.61 -37.99 -43.37
N ASP A 976 -23.91 -37.72 -43.20
CA ASP A 976 -25.04 -38.40 -43.83
C ASP A 976 -26.29 -37.53 -43.65
#